data_AF-T2GFP2-F1
#
_entry.id   AF-T2GFP2-F1
#
_cell.length_a   1.000
_cell.length_b   1.000
_cell.length_c   1.000
_cell.angle_alpha   90.00
_cell.angle_beta   90.00
_cell.angle_gamma   90.00
#
_symmetry.space_group_name_H-M   'P 1'
#
loop_
_entity.id
_entity.type
_entity.pdbx_description
1 polymer ?
#
loop_
_entity_poly.entity_id
_entity_poly.type
_entity_poly.pdbx_seq_one_letter_code
_entity_poly.pdbx_strand_id
1 'polypeptide(L)'
;MAGRLSSSVSAASEAAGDAAAAAGRIHNRHTSHGNATQHMMIQRHDMTATLRCMIHRKMSTGTRRTRPAVFSHTMIVRATHMWYLVASFPCSHATSRGGQTMRYNILHLLALCCGLALAIHATASFGHAASGDDMLLTVPSTAPPAARGIVFTTEGASFSPVLVVTGTPTIRWIWSDGTTSTSATPTKNFGSAGKRRQTLMVTPWSAVQRINIGYDAGDGGTYDIEFVPDQQVSKVEGLHHVRPWLRQWCSSYNQIPSLDFSNFEQLDTIECYLSTSLQQVNLRNTPNLQRACFEDCSLQALDLSGSPLLEDLRGALNNYPTVTFGSVGANTWHICIRDNPQMTVRNLFANMAQFPVISELFIWNTNQSGTLRVPASAPGSSVSIIADDNQYTSLDLSGALQHGVFQAWVSLNNNPLTAVNITGCQQITDLRLNGNQLSSASLDTLLATLDSLGRSDLNSNGELFADIRGAANPGAAGYASAQVLGTKGWTIHANSWSVEPQPPNNGQQDITFTTTGDTTNMRCDFRDDTTTATWRWSDGTTTPATSGAATQKTGLGAGAHTHVLRISNGAALRRFGAASGGEGHLVSMTGFANTPSLKILYAYMETALNSLGRTNTTVVSEYHLMDTALSAASIDQVYADAVATNIWNGSIWSSNSGTAASAANRATLQARGWTLSE
;
A
#
# COMPACT_ATOMS: atom_id res chain seq x y z
N MET A 1 -71.46 24.86 -19.12
CA MET A 1 -71.40 25.55 -20.42
C MET A 1 -69.91 25.72 -20.72
N ALA A 2 -69.26 24.98 -21.63
CA ALA A 2 -69.62 24.55 -22.98
C ALA A 2 -69.49 25.68 -24.02
N GLY A 3 -68.47 25.59 -24.87
CA GLY A 3 -68.15 26.47 -26.00
C GLY A 3 -67.01 25.84 -26.80
N ARG A 4 -67.29 25.36 -28.02
CA ARG A 4 -66.43 24.47 -28.84
C ARG A 4 -66.71 24.72 -30.33
N LEU A 5 -65.70 24.59 -31.21
CA LEU A 5 -65.67 24.44 -32.71
C LEU A 5 -64.18 24.66 -33.13
N SER A 6 -63.48 24.12 -34.13
CA SER A 6 -63.67 23.24 -35.32
C SER A 6 -64.50 23.81 -36.50
N SER A 7 -64.15 23.69 -37.79
CA SER A 7 -62.95 23.19 -38.50
C SER A 7 -63.04 23.70 -39.99
N SER A 8 -62.46 23.18 -41.10
CA SER A 8 -61.71 21.93 -41.39
C SER A 8 -61.03 21.98 -42.79
N VAL A 9 -59.85 21.34 -42.91
CA VAL A 9 -59.40 20.43 -44.01
C VAL A 9 -59.55 20.82 -45.49
N SER A 10 -58.44 20.78 -46.26
CA SER A 10 -58.27 20.15 -47.61
C SER A 10 -57.01 20.69 -48.37
N ALA A 11 -56.51 20.13 -49.48
CA ALA A 11 -56.12 18.75 -49.85
C ALA A 11 -55.45 18.70 -51.27
N ALA A 12 -54.50 17.78 -51.53
CA ALA A 12 -54.01 17.33 -52.87
C ALA A 12 -53.31 18.37 -53.80
N SER A 13 -52.52 18.01 -54.86
CA SER A 13 -51.78 16.77 -55.25
C SER A 13 -50.71 17.07 -56.34
N GLU A 14 -49.77 16.12 -56.57
CA GLU A 14 -49.00 15.86 -57.82
C GLU A 14 -48.05 16.95 -58.40
N ALA A 15 -47.08 16.70 -59.30
CA ALA A 15 -46.17 15.57 -59.65
C ALA A 15 -45.05 16.16 -60.61
N ALA A 16 -44.07 15.49 -61.24
CA ALA A 16 -43.60 14.10 -61.40
C ALA A 16 -42.08 14.09 -61.80
N GLY A 17 -41.48 12.91 -62.07
CA GLY A 17 -40.18 12.75 -62.77
C GLY A 17 -38.99 12.40 -61.86
N ASP A 18 -38.51 11.15 -61.69
CA ASP A 18 -38.00 10.12 -62.63
C ASP A 18 -36.51 10.31 -63.01
N ALA A 19 -35.65 9.27 -63.08
CA ALA A 19 -35.89 7.82 -63.03
C ALA A 19 -34.73 7.00 -62.40
N ALA A 20 -35.06 5.78 -61.94
CA ALA A 20 -34.37 4.48 -62.17
C ALA A 20 -32.83 4.29 -61.96
N ALA A 21 -32.27 3.10 -61.67
CA ALA A 21 -32.69 1.78 -61.12
C ALA A 21 -31.37 0.95 -60.93
N ALA A 22 -31.26 -0.31 -60.47
CA ALA A 22 -32.17 -1.36 -59.95
C ALA A 22 -31.37 -2.22 -58.91
N ALA A 23 -31.96 -2.81 -57.87
CA ALA A 23 -32.46 -4.22 -57.77
C ALA A 23 -31.41 -5.35 -58.02
N GLY A 24 -31.43 -6.51 -57.34
CA GLY A 24 -32.37 -7.08 -56.34
C GLY A 24 -31.65 -7.83 -55.20
N ARG A 25 -32.28 -8.23 -54.07
CA ARG A 25 -33.52 -9.02 -53.86
C ARG A 25 -33.26 -10.52 -54.19
N ILE A 26 -33.47 -11.50 -53.30
CA ILE A 26 -34.74 -12.22 -53.02
C ILE A 26 -34.59 -13.23 -51.83
N HIS A 27 -35.57 -13.27 -50.90
CA HIS A 27 -36.21 -14.38 -50.12
C HIS A 27 -35.47 -15.71 -49.73
N ASN A 28 -35.93 -16.58 -48.78
CA ASN A 28 -37.10 -16.63 -47.84
C ASN A 28 -36.91 -17.74 -46.75
N ARG A 29 -37.59 -17.59 -45.58
CA ARG A 29 -38.23 -18.67 -44.74
C ARG A 29 -37.30 -19.80 -44.18
N HIS A 30 -37.66 -20.67 -43.23
CA HIS A 30 -38.82 -20.87 -42.30
C HIS A 30 -38.37 -21.80 -41.14
N THR A 31 -38.98 -21.70 -39.94
CA THR A 31 -39.14 -22.78 -38.90
C THR A 31 -37.87 -23.45 -38.29
N SER A 32 -37.86 -24.11 -37.12
CA SER A 32 -38.80 -24.23 -35.97
C SER A 32 -38.09 -24.84 -34.73
N HIS A 33 -38.63 -24.57 -33.54
CA HIS A 33 -38.57 -25.35 -32.28
C HIS A 33 -37.28 -26.09 -31.83
N GLY A 34 -36.86 -25.81 -30.59
CA GLY A 34 -35.99 -26.68 -29.78
C GLY A 34 -36.08 -26.29 -28.30
N ASN A 35 -36.65 -27.16 -27.47
CA ASN A 35 -36.84 -26.89 -26.04
C ASN A 35 -35.73 -27.60 -25.24
N ALA A 36 -34.95 -26.86 -24.43
CA ALA A 36 -33.91 -27.43 -23.59
C ALA A 36 -33.72 -26.63 -22.30
N THR A 37 -34.12 -27.21 -21.17
CA THR A 37 -33.84 -26.68 -19.83
C THR A 37 -32.36 -26.82 -19.51
N GLN A 38 -31.68 -25.74 -19.14
CA GLN A 38 -30.31 -25.79 -18.60
C GLN A 38 -30.23 -25.30 -17.16
N HIS A 39 -29.36 -25.95 -16.39
CA HIS A 39 -29.11 -25.66 -14.98
C HIS A 39 -28.35 -24.34 -14.77
N MET A 40 -28.47 -23.78 -13.57
CA MET A 40 -27.63 -22.68 -13.11
C MET A 40 -26.14 -23.06 -13.10
N MET A 41 -25.36 -22.43 -13.97
CA MET A 41 -23.97 -22.07 -13.72
C MET A 41 -23.75 -20.66 -14.27
N ILE A 42 -23.57 -19.69 -13.36
CA ILE A 42 -22.94 -18.40 -13.69
C ILE A 42 -21.68 -18.32 -12.83
N GLN A 43 -20.59 -17.94 -13.49
CA GLN A 43 -19.23 -18.08 -12.96
C GLN A 43 -18.93 -16.99 -11.94
N ARG A 44 -18.19 -17.31 -10.88
CA ARG A 44 -17.44 -16.29 -10.15
C ARG A 44 -16.34 -15.78 -11.09
N HIS A 45 -16.34 -14.49 -11.41
CA HIS A 45 -15.19 -13.87 -12.05
C HIS A 45 -14.13 -13.48 -11.01
N ASP A 46 -12.88 -13.60 -11.43
CA ASP A 46 -11.69 -13.53 -10.59
C ASP A 46 -11.15 -12.09 -10.57
N MET A 47 -11.16 -11.45 -9.40
CA MET A 47 -10.63 -10.09 -9.20
C MET A 47 -9.23 -10.07 -8.56
N THR A 48 -8.48 -11.17 -8.60
CA THR A 48 -7.11 -11.27 -8.04
C THR A 48 -6.04 -10.54 -8.89
N ALA A 49 -6.44 -9.58 -9.72
CA ALA A 49 -5.59 -8.92 -10.71
C ALA A 49 -4.90 -7.64 -10.21
N THR A 50 -5.54 -6.86 -9.33
CA THR A 50 -5.12 -5.46 -9.05
C THR A 50 -4.05 -5.34 -7.98
N LEU A 51 -3.98 -6.25 -7.01
CA LEU A 51 -3.11 -6.10 -5.83
C LEU A 51 -1.65 -6.55 -6.04
N ARG A 52 -1.33 -7.20 -7.16
CA ARG A 52 0.01 -7.79 -7.43
C ARG A 52 1.13 -6.78 -7.76
N CYS A 53 0.91 -5.48 -7.60
CA CYS A 53 1.83 -4.45 -8.10
C CYS A 53 2.81 -3.86 -7.07
N MET A 54 2.55 -4.00 -5.76
CA MET A 54 3.36 -3.32 -4.71
C MET A 54 4.39 -4.19 -3.98
N ILE A 55 4.38 -5.52 -4.15
CA ILE A 55 5.39 -6.42 -3.54
C ILE A 55 6.08 -7.25 -4.63
N HIS A 56 7.41 -7.35 -4.53
CA HIS A 56 8.36 -7.97 -5.48
C HIS A 56 8.45 -7.35 -6.90
N ARG A 57 9.51 -6.56 -7.11
CA ARG A 57 10.04 -6.28 -8.46
C ARG A 57 11.56 -6.49 -8.60
N LYS A 58 12.05 -7.69 -8.23
CA LYS A 58 13.37 -8.20 -8.68
C LYS A 58 13.54 -9.71 -8.45
N MET A 59 13.24 -10.51 -9.47
CA MET A 59 14.15 -11.47 -10.13
C MET A 59 13.38 -12.25 -11.19
N SER A 60 13.85 -12.20 -12.45
CA SER A 60 13.34 -13.04 -13.54
C SER A 60 14.27 -14.25 -13.74
N THR A 61 13.74 -15.35 -14.27
CA THR A 61 14.41 -16.65 -14.32
C THR A 61 15.36 -16.81 -15.51
N GLY A 62 16.44 -17.58 -15.31
CA GLY A 62 17.34 -18.06 -16.35
C GLY A 62 17.59 -19.57 -16.16
N THR A 63 17.63 -20.33 -17.26
CA THR A 63 17.59 -21.80 -17.22
C THR A 63 18.97 -22.48 -17.12
N ARG A 64 18.97 -23.73 -16.66
CA ARG A 64 20.18 -24.52 -16.31
C ARG A 64 21.10 -24.82 -17.50
N ARG A 65 22.43 -24.75 -17.29
CA ARG A 65 23.39 -25.80 -17.76
C ARG A 65 24.75 -25.80 -17.02
N THR A 66 24.97 -26.86 -16.26
CA THR A 66 26.23 -27.61 -16.03
C THR A 66 27.59 -26.92 -15.75
N ARG A 67 28.09 -27.21 -14.53
CA ARG A 67 29.49 -27.50 -14.13
C ARG A 67 30.48 -26.34 -13.85
N PRO A 68 31.53 -26.56 -13.03
CA PRO A 68 31.96 -25.55 -12.06
C PRO A 68 33.37 -24.96 -12.28
N ALA A 69 33.62 -23.83 -11.62
CA ALA A 69 34.94 -23.30 -11.31
C ALA A 69 34.97 -22.76 -9.87
N VAL A 70 36.15 -22.67 -9.27
CA VAL A 70 36.42 -22.25 -7.89
C VAL A 70 37.05 -20.85 -7.91
N PHE A 71 36.70 -19.94 -6.99
CA PHE A 71 37.67 -19.26 -6.09
C PHE A 71 37.07 -18.25 -5.08
N SER A 72 37.73 -18.17 -3.92
CA SER A 72 37.85 -17.07 -2.94
C SER A 72 36.63 -16.23 -2.52
N HIS A 73 36.38 -16.20 -1.20
CA HIS A 73 35.74 -15.05 -0.53
C HIS A 73 36.60 -13.78 -0.65
N THR A 74 35.94 -12.61 -0.66
CA THR A 74 36.26 -11.48 0.23
C THR A 74 35.03 -10.57 0.29
N MET A 75 34.36 -10.48 1.44
CA MET A 75 33.32 -9.47 1.69
C MET A 75 33.83 -8.47 2.73
N ILE A 76 33.89 -7.19 2.35
CA ILE A 76 34.27 -6.11 3.26
C ILE A 76 33.06 -5.71 4.07
N VAL A 77 33.08 -5.99 5.38
CA VAL A 77 32.08 -5.49 6.32
C VAL A 77 32.26 -3.98 6.48
N ARG A 78 31.20 -3.21 6.22
CA ARG A 78 31.08 -1.82 6.67
C ARG A 78 29.86 -1.71 7.58
N ALA A 79 30.10 -1.73 8.89
CA ALA A 79 29.09 -1.36 9.88
C ALA A 79 29.05 0.18 10.00
N THR A 80 27.86 0.77 9.84
CA THR A 80 27.65 2.21 10.00
C THR A 80 27.23 2.48 11.44
N HIS A 81 28.08 3.15 12.22
CA HIS A 81 27.76 3.50 13.61
C HIS A 81 26.71 4.63 13.68
N MET A 82 25.77 4.50 14.62
CA MET A 82 24.99 5.65 15.10
C MET A 82 25.93 6.66 15.77
N TRP A 83 25.79 7.94 15.41
CA TRP A 83 26.35 9.05 16.17
C TRP A 83 25.23 9.77 16.93
N TYR A 84 25.33 9.81 18.25
CA TYR A 84 24.54 10.72 19.06
C TYR A 84 25.06 12.16 18.86
N LEU A 85 24.19 13.09 18.49
CA LEU A 85 24.51 14.51 18.51
C LEU A 85 23.75 15.20 19.65
N VAL A 86 24.49 15.61 20.69
CA VAL A 86 23.93 16.43 21.78
C VAL A 86 23.92 17.89 21.32
N ALA A 87 22.73 18.48 21.19
CA ALA A 87 22.55 19.88 20.82
C ALA A 87 22.18 20.71 22.07
N SER A 88 23.07 21.61 22.49
CA SER A 88 22.89 22.47 23.66
C SER A 88 22.00 23.68 23.35
N PHE A 89 21.04 23.98 24.22
CA PHE A 89 20.26 25.22 24.15
C PHE A 89 21.06 26.43 24.65
N PRO A 90 21.21 27.52 23.87
CA PRO A 90 21.65 28.81 24.40
C PRO A 90 20.49 29.53 25.09
N CYS A 91 20.68 29.97 26.33
CA CYS A 91 19.73 30.84 27.02
C CYS A 91 19.98 32.31 26.63
N SER A 92 18.92 33.06 26.34
CA SER A 92 18.97 34.52 26.18
C SER A 92 17.86 35.19 27.00
N HIS A 93 18.21 36.24 27.74
CA HIS A 93 17.27 37.02 28.55
C HIS A 93 16.67 38.17 27.74
N ALA A 94 15.36 38.40 27.89
CA ALA A 94 14.74 39.70 27.72
C ALA A 94 13.64 39.88 28.77
N THR A 95 13.62 41.04 29.44
CA THR A 95 12.62 41.39 30.46
C THR A 95 11.41 42.05 29.77
N SER A 96 10.18 42.05 30.32
CA SER A 96 9.85 42.80 31.54
C SER A 96 8.42 42.63 32.08
N ARG A 97 8.32 42.68 33.43
CA ARG A 97 7.27 43.32 34.27
C ARG A 97 5.78 42.98 34.04
N GLY A 98 5.17 42.36 35.06
CA GLY A 98 3.71 42.28 35.25
C GLY A 98 3.26 40.95 35.88
N GLY A 99 3.01 40.83 37.19
CA GLY A 99 3.10 41.85 38.23
C GLY A 99 1.98 41.81 39.29
N GLN A 100 1.47 40.63 39.67
CA GLN A 100 0.63 40.47 40.87
C GLN A 100 0.96 39.18 41.62
N THR A 101 0.73 39.20 42.94
CA THR A 101 1.08 38.10 43.86
C THR A 101 -0.14 37.64 44.64
N MET A 102 -0.29 36.32 44.86
CA MET A 102 -0.40 35.80 46.24
C MET A 102 -0.25 34.27 46.33
N ARG A 103 0.70 33.87 47.19
CA ARG A 103 0.69 32.79 48.19
C ARG A 103 -0.09 31.50 47.86
N TYR A 104 0.59 30.37 47.66
CA TYR A 104 1.16 29.49 48.71
C TYR A 104 0.13 28.89 49.69
N ASN A 105 0.06 27.55 49.69
CA ASN A 105 0.12 26.76 50.93
C ASN A 105 0.71 25.37 50.63
N ILE A 106 1.45 24.80 51.59
CA ILE A 106 2.17 23.52 51.53
C ILE A 106 1.98 22.81 52.87
N LEU A 107 1.68 21.51 52.88
CA LEU A 107 1.95 20.46 53.89
C LEU A 107 1.23 19.16 53.41
N HIS A 108 1.89 18.00 53.26
CA HIS A 108 2.15 16.95 54.28
C HIS A 108 0.88 16.20 54.77
N LEU A 109 0.86 14.88 54.99
CA LEU A 109 1.87 13.82 54.89
C LEU A 109 1.21 12.43 54.61
N LEU A 110 1.99 11.35 54.50
CA LEU A 110 1.52 9.96 54.46
C LEU A 110 1.01 9.47 55.83
N ALA A 111 0.05 8.52 55.87
CA ALA A 111 0.10 7.37 56.78
C ALA A 111 -0.87 6.21 56.43
N LEU A 112 -0.40 5.01 56.75
CA LEU A 112 -0.88 3.64 56.60
C LEU A 112 -2.30 3.22 57.11
N CYS A 113 -2.82 2.17 56.46
CA CYS A 113 -3.39 0.91 57.01
C CYS A 113 -4.87 0.71 57.45
N CYS A 114 -5.32 -0.51 57.11
CA CYS A 114 -6.30 -1.40 57.75
C CYS A 114 -7.81 -1.07 57.72
N GLY A 115 -8.60 -2.07 57.29
CA GLY A 115 -10.06 -2.03 57.24
C GLY A 115 -10.68 -3.31 56.65
N LEU A 116 -10.49 -4.45 57.33
CA LEU A 116 -11.12 -5.73 56.95
C LEU A 116 -12.53 -5.84 57.56
N ALA A 117 -13.55 -6.16 56.77
CA ALA A 117 -14.90 -6.47 57.25
C ALA A 117 -15.54 -7.60 56.44
N LEU A 118 -16.29 -8.48 57.12
CA LEU A 118 -16.92 -9.68 56.58
C LEU A 118 -18.37 -9.41 56.13
N ALA A 119 -18.82 -10.16 55.12
CA ALA A 119 -20.23 -10.53 54.96
C ALA A 119 -20.32 -12.00 54.52
N ILE A 120 -21.15 -12.79 55.20
CA ILE A 120 -21.38 -14.23 54.95
C ILE A 120 -22.89 -14.49 54.97
N HIS A 121 -23.30 -15.61 54.36
CA HIS A 121 -24.62 -16.25 54.26
C HIS A 121 -25.29 -16.06 52.88
N ALA A 122 -26.00 -17.05 52.33
CA ALA A 122 -26.41 -18.34 52.92
C ALA A 122 -26.07 -19.55 52.05
N THR A 123 -25.93 -20.72 52.70
CA THR A 123 -25.78 -22.05 52.09
C THR A 123 -27.13 -22.74 51.91
N ALA A 124 -27.25 -23.63 50.92
CA ALA A 124 -28.30 -24.66 50.87
C ALA A 124 -27.66 -26.03 50.58
N SER A 125 -28.04 -27.05 51.34
CA SER A 125 -27.42 -28.38 51.26
C SER A 125 -28.41 -29.51 51.57
N PHE A 126 -28.53 -30.46 50.64
CA PHE A 126 -29.07 -31.80 50.81
C PHE A 126 -28.13 -32.75 50.05
N GLY A 127 -27.95 -34.03 50.40
CA GLY A 127 -28.46 -34.80 51.53
C GLY A 127 -28.10 -36.26 51.26
N HIS A 128 -27.50 -36.99 52.23
CA HIS A 128 -26.99 -38.34 51.99
C HIS A 128 -28.11 -39.39 51.83
N ALA A 129 -27.86 -40.36 50.95
CA ALA A 129 -28.38 -41.72 51.06
C ALA A 129 -27.31 -42.69 50.54
N ALA A 130 -27.15 -43.84 51.19
CA ALA A 130 -26.21 -44.89 50.79
C ALA A 130 -26.83 -46.27 51.08
N SER A 131 -26.63 -47.21 50.16
CA SER A 131 -26.94 -48.62 50.32
C SER A 131 -25.87 -49.42 49.56
N GLY A 132 -25.39 -50.50 50.16
CA GLY A 132 -24.32 -51.34 49.60
C GLY A 132 -24.83 -52.47 48.70
N ASP A 133 -23.93 -53.45 48.53
CA ASP A 133 -24.01 -54.64 47.69
C ASP A 133 -24.07 -54.35 46.17
N ASP A 134 -23.40 -55.10 45.29
CA ASP A 134 -22.79 -56.43 45.45
C ASP A 134 -21.36 -56.50 44.84
N MET A 135 -20.58 -57.52 45.22
CA MET A 135 -19.14 -57.63 44.95
C MET A 135 -18.81 -58.47 43.70
N LEU A 136 -18.48 -57.81 42.58
CA LEU A 136 -17.98 -58.48 41.38
C LEU A 136 -16.55 -58.04 41.02
N LEU A 137 -15.60 -58.94 41.30
CA LEU A 137 -14.17 -58.79 41.02
C LEU A 137 -13.86 -58.79 39.52
N THR A 138 -14.01 -57.64 38.87
CA THR A 138 -13.42 -57.41 37.55
C THR A 138 -11.94 -57.07 37.70
N VAL A 139 -11.07 -57.89 37.12
CA VAL A 139 -9.62 -57.64 37.10
C VAL A 139 -9.36 -56.32 36.38
N PRO A 140 -8.64 -55.34 36.98
CA PRO A 140 -8.25 -54.14 36.28
C PRO A 140 -7.32 -54.50 35.12
N SER A 141 -7.84 -54.49 33.89
CA SER A 141 -7.00 -54.56 32.69
C SER A 141 -6.08 -53.34 32.72
N THR A 142 -4.79 -53.57 32.98
CA THR A 142 -3.79 -52.52 33.04
C THR A 142 -3.53 -51.98 31.63
N ALA A 143 -4.40 -51.09 31.18
CA ALA A 143 -4.11 -50.20 30.07
C ALA A 143 -2.73 -49.56 30.31
N PRO A 144 -1.81 -49.54 29.32
CA PRO A 144 -0.50 -48.93 29.51
C PRO A 144 -0.64 -47.50 30.04
N PRO A 145 0.20 -47.07 31.00
CA PRO A 145 0.13 -45.72 31.55
C PRO A 145 0.22 -44.70 30.43
N ALA A 146 -0.62 -43.67 30.49
CA ALA A 146 -0.79 -42.68 29.43
C ALA A 146 0.56 -42.19 28.88
N ALA A 147 0.67 -42.14 27.54
CA ALA A 147 1.93 -41.91 26.86
C ALA A 147 2.64 -40.65 27.39
N ARG A 148 3.84 -40.84 27.96
CA ARG A 148 4.69 -39.79 28.55
C ARG A 148 5.39 -38.96 27.46
N GLY A 149 4.67 -38.63 26.40
CA GLY A 149 5.21 -38.06 25.16
C GLY A 149 4.14 -37.33 24.35
N ILE A 150 4.57 -36.36 23.56
CA ILE A 150 3.75 -35.71 22.54
C ILE A 150 3.71 -36.64 21.33
N VAL A 151 2.53 -37.02 20.86
CA VAL A 151 2.36 -37.90 19.69
C VAL A 151 1.88 -37.11 18.49
N PHE A 152 2.63 -37.19 17.39
CA PHE A 152 2.30 -36.59 16.11
C PHE A 152 1.78 -37.68 15.17
N THR A 153 0.60 -37.48 14.58
CA THR A 153 0.08 -38.33 13.51
C THR A 153 0.39 -37.68 12.17
N THR A 154 1.30 -38.29 11.41
CA THR A 154 1.88 -37.79 10.15
C THR A 154 1.36 -38.61 8.97
N GLU A 155 1.00 -37.99 7.85
CA GLU A 155 0.50 -38.71 6.66
C GLU A 155 1.47 -38.65 5.46
N GLY A 156 2.51 -37.82 5.55
CA GLY A 156 3.52 -37.66 4.50
C GLY A 156 4.54 -38.80 4.37
N ALA A 157 5.38 -38.69 3.34
CA ALA A 157 6.48 -39.62 3.08
C ALA A 157 7.71 -39.40 3.99
N SER A 158 7.76 -38.26 4.68
CA SER A 158 8.81 -37.88 5.62
C SER A 158 8.25 -37.03 6.75
N PHE A 159 8.98 -36.96 7.86
CA PHE A 159 8.72 -36.06 8.97
C PHE A 159 10.05 -35.51 9.52
N SER A 160 10.18 -34.19 9.51
CA SER A 160 11.38 -33.43 9.87
C SER A 160 11.00 -32.20 10.73
N PRO A 161 10.46 -32.41 11.95
CA PRO A 161 10.15 -31.33 12.88
C PRO A 161 11.42 -30.63 13.39
N VAL A 162 11.27 -29.39 13.87
CA VAL A 162 12.30 -28.68 14.63
C VAL A 162 11.83 -28.39 16.05
N LEU A 163 12.70 -28.65 17.01
CA LEU A 163 12.57 -28.23 18.41
C LEU A 163 13.66 -27.20 18.71
N VAL A 164 13.29 -26.06 19.29
CA VAL A 164 14.26 -25.18 19.98
C VAL A 164 14.19 -25.47 21.47
N VAL A 165 15.34 -25.72 22.08
CA VAL A 165 15.46 -26.10 23.50
C VAL A 165 16.53 -25.30 24.24
N THR A 166 16.36 -25.17 25.56
CA THR A 166 17.34 -24.57 26.48
C THR A 166 18.12 -25.62 27.26
N GLY A 167 19.41 -25.35 27.54
CA GLY A 167 20.28 -26.29 28.24
C GLY A 167 20.55 -27.57 27.43
N THR A 168 20.65 -28.71 28.12
CA THR A 168 20.99 -30.02 27.53
C THR A 168 19.96 -31.09 27.91
N PRO A 169 18.71 -31.01 27.43
CA PRO A 169 17.68 -32.00 27.74
C PRO A 169 17.93 -33.33 27.02
N THR A 170 17.45 -34.42 27.62
CA THR A 170 17.36 -35.71 26.92
C THR A 170 16.15 -35.68 25.98
N ILE A 171 16.40 -35.54 24.68
CA ILE A 171 15.39 -35.67 23.63
C ILE A 171 15.37 -37.12 23.12
N ARG A 172 14.18 -37.70 22.94
CA ARG A 172 13.99 -38.98 22.27
C ARG A 172 12.73 -38.95 21.39
N TRP A 173 12.94 -39.01 20.09
CA TRP A 173 11.94 -39.38 19.12
C TRP A 173 11.87 -40.92 18.99
N ILE A 174 10.66 -41.45 18.89
CA ILE A 174 10.36 -42.85 18.59
C ILE A 174 9.47 -42.86 17.34
N TRP A 175 9.95 -43.48 16.28
CA TRP A 175 9.30 -43.53 14.98
C TRP A 175 8.34 -44.71 14.87
N SER A 176 7.38 -44.65 13.94
CA SER A 176 6.37 -45.68 13.72
C SER A 176 6.91 -47.05 13.29
N ASP A 177 8.18 -47.16 12.93
CA ASP A 177 8.90 -48.40 12.62
C ASP A 177 9.79 -48.90 13.77
N GLY A 178 9.66 -48.31 14.96
CA GLY A 178 10.44 -48.65 16.16
C GLY A 178 11.84 -48.05 16.22
N THR A 179 12.35 -47.45 15.14
CA THR A 179 13.63 -46.73 15.17
C THR A 179 13.51 -45.42 15.97
N THR A 180 14.63 -44.82 16.38
CA THR A 180 14.64 -43.63 17.25
C THR A 180 15.58 -42.53 16.75
N SER A 181 15.45 -41.31 17.30
CA SER A 181 16.44 -40.23 17.17
C SER A 181 16.55 -39.42 18.46
N THR A 182 17.72 -38.86 18.73
CA THR A 182 17.96 -37.93 19.86
C THR A 182 18.14 -36.48 19.40
N SER A 183 18.03 -36.21 18.09
CA SER A 183 18.15 -34.85 17.55
C SER A 183 16.96 -33.96 17.93
N ALA A 184 17.24 -32.68 18.16
CA ALA A 184 16.23 -31.61 18.19
C ALA A 184 15.65 -31.31 16.79
N THR A 185 16.45 -31.59 15.74
CA THR A 185 16.13 -31.43 14.32
C THR A 185 16.27 -32.78 13.59
N PRO A 186 15.42 -33.78 13.89
CA PRO A 186 15.47 -35.06 13.17
C PRO A 186 15.02 -34.91 11.72
N THR A 187 15.44 -35.84 10.87
CA THR A 187 14.77 -36.14 9.60
C THR A 187 14.46 -37.62 9.56
N LYS A 188 13.19 -37.97 9.38
CA LYS A 188 12.75 -39.36 9.18
C LYS A 188 12.10 -39.48 7.82
N ASN A 189 12.65 -40.35 6.97
CA ASN A 189 12.04 -40.74 5.70
C ASN A 189 11.36 -42.11 5.88
N PHE A 190 10.13 -42.25 5.38
CA PHE A 190 9.33 -43.48 5.40
C PHE A 190 9.13 -44.10 4.00
N GLY A 191 9.72 -43.51 2.95
CA GLY A 191 9.69 -43.98 1.56
C GLY A 191 8.40 -43.70 0.80
N SER A 192 7.26 -43.64 1.48
CA SER A 192 5.94 -43.40 0.88
C SER A 192 5.00 -42.63 1.82
N ALA A 193 4.01 -41.92 1.28
CA ALA A 193 2.93 -41.35 2.08
C ALA A 193 2.14 -42.45 2.82
N GLY A 194 1.57 -42.12 3.97
CA GLY A 194 0.80 -43.03 4.82
C GLY A 194 0.69 -42.56 6.27
N LYS A 195 -0.50 -42.72 6.85
CA LYS A 195 -0.85 -42.32 8.22
C LYS A 195 -0.05 -43.12 9.26
N ARG A 196 0.80 -42.44 10.02
CA ARG A 196 1.76 -43.02 11.00
C ARG A 196 1.77 -42.20 12.28
N ARG A 197 2.11 -42.81 13.42
CA ARG A 197 2.25 -42.12 14.73
C ARG A 197 3.70 -42.09 15.17
N GLN A 198 4.21 -40.90 15.45
CA GLN A 198 5.57 -40.62 15.95
C GLN A 198 5.48 -40.07 17.38
N THR A 199 6.34 -40.50 18.30
CA THR A 199 6.30 -40.02 19.70
C THR A 199 7.56 -39.23 20.02
N LEU A 200 7.39 -37.99 20.50
CA LEU A 200 8.42 -37.18 21.13
C LEU A 200 8.38 -37.39 22.65
N MET A 201 9.53 -37.62 23.26
CA MET A 201 9.76 -37.52 24.70
C MET A 201 10.91 -36.54 24.96
N VAL A 202 10.74 -35.60 25.89
CA VAL A 202 11.83 -34.69 26.33
C VAL A 202 11.89 -34.67 27.85
N THR A 203 13.10 -34.74 28.40
CA THR A 203 13.34 -34.64 29.85
C THR A 203 14.43 -33.60 30.14
N PRO A 204 14.13 -32.51 30.88
CA PRO A 204 12.80 -32.06 31.30
C PRO A 204 12.02 -31.40 30.16
N TRP A 205 10.69 -31.47 30.19
CA TRP A 205 9.83 -30.74 29.23
C TRP A 205 10.00 -29.21 29.29
N SER A 206 10.43 -28.69 30.44
CA SER A 206 10.74 -27.26 30.63
C SER A 206 11.90 -26.73 29.80
N ALA A 207 12.66 -27.61 29.14
CA ALA A 207 13.66 -27.21 28.17
C ALA A 207 13.06 -26.81 26.82
N VAL A 208 11.84 -27.26 26.46
CA VAL A 208 11.24 -26.99 25.14
C VAL A 208 10.72 -25.55 25.09
N GLN A 209 11.13 -24.79 24.07
CA GLN A 209 10.73 -23.40 23.85
C GLN A 209 9.92 -23.21 22.57
N ARG A 210 10.35 -23.82 21.45
CA ARG A 210 9.63 -23.82 20.17
C ARG A 210 9.40 -25.25 19.70
N ILE A 211 8.20 -25.53 19.22
CA ILE A 211 7.88 -26.72 18.41
C ILE A 211 7.44 -26.21 17.04
N ASN A 212 8.19 -26.57 16.01
CA ASN A 212 7.93 -26.15 14.64
C ASN A 212 7.78 -27.38 13.73
N ILE A 213 6.59 -27.53 13.18
CA ILE A 213 6.18 -28.56 12.22
C ILE A 213 5.60 -27.94 10.95
N GLY A 214 5.85 -26.66 10.69
CA GLY A 214 5.32 -25.93 9.53
C GLY A 214 5.43 -24.43 9.73
N TYR A 215 6.31 -23.78 8.97
CA TYR A 215 6.51 -22.33 8.93
C TYR A 215 7.36 -21.92 7.71
N ASP A 216 7.01 -20.82 7.05
CA ASP A 216 7.75 -20.25 5.92
C ASP A 216 7.78 -18.71 5.87
N ALA A 217 7.22 -18.04 6.89
CA ALA A 217 6.94 -16.60 6.91
C ALA A 217 6.10 -16.09 5.71
N GLY A 218 5.33 -16.96 5.03
CA GLY A 218 4.61 -16.64 3.79
C GLY A 218 3.48 -15.63 3.93
N ASP A 219 3.05 -15.35 5.16
CA ASP A 219 2.10 -14.30 5.55
C ASP A 219 2.78 -12.97 5.95
N GLY A 220 4.11 -12.94 5.99
CA GLY A 220 4.92 -11.83 6.51
C GLY A 220 5.27 -11.96 8.00
N GLY A 221 5.57 -13.16 8.48
CA GLY A 221 6.12 -13.42 9.83
C GLY A 221 7.62 -13.11 9.96
N THR A 222 8.22 -13.40 11.13
CA THR A 222 9.67 -13.18 11.35
C THR A 222 10.57 -14.22 10.66
N TYR A 223 11.79 -13.81 10.29
CA TYR A 223 12.87 -14.69 9.83
C TYR A 223 13.64 -15.37 10.98
N ASP A 224 13.34 -15.06 12.25
CA ASP A 224 13.95 -15.68 13.45
C ASP A 224 13.37 -17.07 13.79
N ILE A 225 12.32 -17.49 13.07
CA ILE A 225 11.75 -18.84 13.11
C ILE A 225 12.24 -19.59 11.87
N GLU A 226 12.86 -20.75 12.09
CA GLU A 226 13.36 -21.59 11.01
C GLU A 226 12.25 -22.04 10.04
N PHE A 227 12.57 -22.05 8.74
CA PHE A 227 11.62 -22.49 7.72
C PHE A 227 11.52 -24.03 7.70
N VAL A 228 10.30 -24.52 7.92
CA VAL A 228 9.93 -25.94 7.94
C VAL A 228 8.74 -26.11 6.98
N PRO A 229 8.86 -26.89 5.89
CA PRO A 229 7.74 -27.10 4.97
C PRO A 229 6.61 -27.90 5.64
N ASP A 230 5.45 -28.00 4.99
CA ASP A 230 4.35 -28.89 5.39
C ASP A 230 4.85 -30.27 5.85
N GLN A 231 4.51 -30.65 7.09
CA GLN A 231 4.87 -31.93 7.71
C GLN A 231 3.72 -32.95 7.69
N GLN A 232 2.58 -32.58 7.11
CA GLN A 232 1.39 -33.42 6.92
C GLN A 232 0.93 -34.06 8.24
N VAL A 233 0.98 -33.29 9.32
CA VAL A 233 0.46 -33.69 10.63
C VAL A 233 -1.05 -33.48 10.64
N SER A 234 -1.82 -34.54 10.87
CA SER A 234 -3.29 -34.50 10.98
C SER A 234 -3.82 -34.65 12.40
N LYS A 235 -2.94 -34.94 13.38
CA LYS A 235 -3.28 -34.95 14.81
C LYS A 235 -2.05 -34.72 15.67
N VAL A 236 -2.19 -33.95 16.74
CA VAL A 236 -1.23 -33.86 17.85
C VAL A 236 -1.93 -34.30 19.13
N GLU A 237 -1.24 -35.10 19.95
CA GLU A 237 -1.74 -35.62 21.22
C GLU A 237 -0.70 -35.36 22.32
N GLY A 238 -1.11 -35.10 23.56
CA GLY A 238 -0.18 -34.89 24.68
C GLY A 238 0.52 -33.52 24.75
N LEU A 239 0.14 -32.55 23.91
CA LEU A 239 0.77 -31.21 23.85
C LEU A 239 0.80 -30.47 25.21
N HIS A 240 -0.13 -30.79 26.12
CA HIS A 240 -0.14 -30.29 27.50
C HIS A 240 1.16 -30.58 28.29
N HIS A 241 2.00 -31.51 27.86
CA HIS A 241 3.31 -31.79 28.50
C HIS A 241 4.26 -30.58 28.46
N VAL A 242 4.12 -29.66 27.49
CA VAL A 242 4.94 -28.44 27.38
C VAL A 242 4.19 -27.16 27.77
N ARG A 243 2.92 -27.26 28.19
CA ARG A 243 2.02 -26.15 28.53
C ARG A 243 2.66 -25.01 29.34
N PRO A 244 3.41 -25.25 30.44
CA PRO A 244 3.95 -24.17 31.27
C PRO A 244 5.20 -23.47 30.70
N TRP A 245 5.72 -23.91 29.54
CA TRP A 245 7.06 -23.52 29.06
C TRP A 245 7.16 -23.26 27.55
N LEU A 246 6.25 -23.81 26.75
CA LEU A 246 6.23 -23.59 25.30
C LEU A 246 5.96 -22.11 25.01
N ARG A 247 6.93 -21.47 24.36
CA ARG A 247 6.83 -20.08 23.91
C ARG A 247 6.26 -19.95 22.51
N GLN A 248 6.59 -20.89 21.62
CA GLN A 248 6.26 -20.77 20.20
C GLN A 248 5.77 -22.08 19.61
N TRP A 249 4.63 -22.03 18.91
CA TRP A 249 4.06 -23.15 18.16
C TRP A 249 3.92 -22.79 16.69
N CYS A 250 4.49 -23.61 15.80
CA CYS A 250 4.34 -23.41 14.36
C CYS A 250 3.86 -24.70 13.69
N SER A 251 2.71 -24.64 13.01
CA SER A 251 2.12 -25.75 12.26
C SER A 251 1.37 -25.31 10.99
N SER A 252 1.82 -24.23 10.36
CA SER A 252 1.32 -23.78 9.04
C SER A 252 1.22 -24.94 8.05
N TYR A 253 0.27 -24.90 7.13
CA TYR A 253 -0.06 -25.93 6.12
C TYR A 253 -0.55 -27.29 6.65
N ASN A 254 -0.42 -27.58 7.95
CA ASN A 254 -0.78 -28.89 8.50
C ASN A 254 -2.30 -29.09 8.63
N GLN A 255 -2.69 -30.36 8.75
CA GLN A 255 -4.07 -30.84 8.68
C GLN A 255 -4.70 -31.08 10.07
N ILE A 256 -4.25 -30.34 11.09
CA ILE A 256 -4.67 -30.53 12.48
C ILE A 256 -6.06 -29.88 12.69
N PRO A 257 -7.12 -30.63 13.08
CA PRO A 257 -8.48 -30.08 13.12
C PRO A 257 -8.78 -29.24 14.36
N SER A 258 -8.04 -29.42 15.46
CA SER A 258 -8.25 -28.72 16.73
C SER A 258 -6.94 -28.60 17.52
N LEU A 259 -6.69 -27.44 18.14
CA LEU A 259 -5.51 -27.15 18.97
C LEU A 259 -5.94 -26.56 20.33
N ASP A 260 -5.49 -27.17 21.43
CA ASP A 260 -5.74 -26.69 22.80
C ASP A 260 -4.49 -26.05 23.42
N PHE A 261 -4.44 -24.72 23.39
CA PHE A 261 -3.41 -23.91 24.06
C PHE A 261 -3.89 -23.37 25.40
N SER A 262 -4.96 -23.92 26.00
CA SER A 262 -5.45 -23.38 27.28
C SER A 262 -4.40 -23.47 28.38
N ASN A 263 -4.19 -22.36 29.11
CA ASN A 263 -3.18 -22.21 30.16
C ASN A 263 -1.73 -22.38 29.67
N PHE A 264 -1.46 -22.13 28.38
CA PHE A 264 -0.08 -22.03 27.87
C PHE A 264 0.47 -20.63 28.19
N GLU A 265 0.77 -20.42 29.47
CA GLU A 265 1.04 -19.07 30.01
C GLU A 265 2.32 -18.42 29.50
N GLN A 266 3.23 -19.18 28.87
CA GLN A 266 4.47 -18.65 28.26
C GLN A 266 4.39 -18.50 26.73
N LEU A 267 3.28 -18.89 26.10
CA LEU A 267 3.12 -18.89 24.64
C LEU A 267 2.99 -17.47 24.12
N ASP A 268 3.98 -17.01 23.36
CA ASP A 268 4.06 -15.68 22.75
C ASP A 268 3.74 -15.66 21.25
N THR A 269 3.95 -16.78 20.54
CA THR A 269 3.75 -16.88 19.09
C THR A 269 3.00 -18.16 18.70
N ILE A 270 1.95 -18.02 17.88
CA ILE A 270 1.27 -19.13 17.19
C ILE A 270 1.28 -18.87 15.69
N GLU A 271 1.77 -19.84 14.91
CA GLU A 271 1.77 -19.85 13.45
C GLU A 271 0.96 -21.05 12.93
N CYS A 272 -0.17 -20.79 12.27
CA CYS A 272 -1.06 -21.79 11.66
C CYS A 272 -1.55 -21.32 10.26
N TYR A 273 -0.71 -20.58 9.54
CA TYR A 273 -1.04 -20.08 8.19
C TYR A 273 -1.37 -21.23 7.23
N LEU A 274 -2.45 -21.11 6.45
CA LEU A 274 -2.91 -22.13 5.51
C LEU A 274 -3.18 -23.52 6.13
N SER A 275 -3.37 -23.60 7.46
CA SER A 275 -3.84 -24.79 8.16
C SER A 275 -5.35 -25.02 7.94
N THR A 276 -5.78 -25.09 6.69
CA THR A 276 -7.20 -25.13 6.24
C THR A 276 -8.09 -26.16 6.93
N SER A 277 -7.54 -27.21 7.54
CA SER A 277 -8.29 -28.21 8.32
C SER A 277 -8.65 -27.76 9.75
N LEU A 278 -7.97 -26.75 10.29
CA LEU A 278 -8.11 -26.26 11.67
C LEU A 278 -9.46 -25.55 11.85
N GLN A 279 -10.35 -26.16 12.62
CA GLN A 279 -11.71 -25.66 12.88
C GLN A 279 -11.88 -25.05 14.27
N GLN A 280 -10.98 -25.37 15.20
CA GLN A 280 -11.08 -24.98 16.60
C GLN A 280 -9.69 -24.66 17.18
N VAL A 281 -9.59 -23.53 17.90
CA VAL A 281 -8.44 -23.22 18.75
C VAL A 281 -8.94 -22.73 20.11
N ASN A 282 -8.26 -23.13 21.18
CA ASN A 282 -8.57 -22.72 22.54
C ASN A 282 -7.41 -21.89 23.12
N LEU A 283 -7.65 -20.59 23.31
CA LEU A 283 -6.67 -19.59 23.79
C LEU A 283 -6.99 -19.09 25.21
N ARG A 284 -7.74 -19.88 26.00
CA ARG A 284 -8.07 -19.52 27.38
C ARG A 284 -6.79 -19.47 28.23
N ASN A 285 -6.49 -18.32 28.83
CA ASN A 285 -5.29 -18.12 29.66
C ASN A 285 -3.99 -18.32 28.85
N THR A 286 -3.77 -17.46 27.86
CA THR A 286 -2.50 -17.30 27.12
C THR A 286 -2.00 -15.85 27.27
N PRO A 287 -1.73 -15.38 28.52
CA PRO A 287 -1.52 -13.97 28.84
C PRO A 287 -0.37 -13.30 28.08
N ASN A 288 0.66 -14.06 27.69
CA ASN A 288 1.83 -13.56 26.98
C ASN A 288 1.74 -13.68 25.44
N LEU A 289 0.61 -14.08 24.87
CA LEU A 289 0.45 -14.26 23.42
C LEU A 289 0.50 -12.90 22.71
N GLN A 290 1.61 -12.62 22.01
CA GLN A 290 1.85 -11.40 21.26
C GLN A 290 1.43 -11.54 19.79
N ARG A 291 1.65 -12.70 19.17
CA ARG A 291 1.33 -12.93 17.75
C ARG A 291 0.51 -14.21 17.55
N ALA A 292 -0.60 -14.07 16.81
CA ALA A 292 -1.53 -15.17 16.52
C ALA A 292 -1.91 -15.18 15.03
N CYS A 293 -1.30 -16.11 14.27
CA CYS A 293 -1.65 -16.37 12.88
C CYS A 293 -2.48 -17.66 12.73
N PHE A 294 -3.72 -17.47 12.25
CA PHE A 294 -4.71 -18.46 11.86
C PHE A 294 -5.32 -18.11 10.49
N GLU A 295 -4.56 -17.41 9.61
CA GLU A 295 -5.04 -17.01 8.29
C GLU A 295 -5.18 -18.22 7.35
N ASP A 296 -6.27 -18.25 6.57
CA ASP A 296 -6.68 -19.35 5.68
C ASP A 296 -6.80 -20.69 6.43
N CYS A 297 -7.69 -20.66 7.43
CA CYS A 297 -8.09 -21.76 8.28
C CYS A 297 -9.59 -22.00 8.16
N SER A 298 -10.13 -22.98 8.89
CA SER A 298 -11.57 -23.26 8.95
C SER A 298 -12.21 -22.87 10.29
N LEU A 299 -11.61 -21.96 11.08
CA LEU A 299 -12.04 -21.69 12.45
C LEU A 299 -13.51 -21.28 12.53
N GLN A 300 -14.28 -21.99 13.37
CA GLN A 300 -15.71 -21.77 13.60
C GLN A 300 -15.97 -20.71 14.68
N ALA A 301 -14.98 -20.43 15.52
CA ALA A 301 -14.97 -19.38 16.52
C ALA A 301 -13.53 -18.93 16.79
N LEU A 302 -13.35 -17.67 17.17
CA LEU A 302 -12.07 -17.13 17.62
C LEU A 302 -12.28 -16.25 18.86
N ASP A 303 -11.78 -16.73 20.01
CA ASP A 303 -11.80 -16.01 21.28
C ASP A 303 -10.37 -15.68 21.71
N LEU A 304 -10.08 -14.38 21.77
CA LEU A 304 -8.79 -13.80 22.11
C LEU A 304 -8.78 -13.22 23.53
N SER A 305 -9.91 -13.28 24.27
CA SER A 305 -10.06 -12.66 25.59
C SER A 305 -9.06 -13.16 26.66
N GLY A 306 -8.41 -14.30 26.42
CA GLY A 306 -7.29 -14.82 27.23
C GLY A 306 -5.90 -14.25 26.91
N SER A 307 -5.78 -13.30 25.96
CA SER A 307 -4.51 -12.84 25.36
C SER A 307 -4.29 -11.31 25.42
N PRO A 308 -4.31 -10.67 26.61
CA PRO A 308 -4.20 -9.21 26.77
C PRO A 308 -2.97 -8.54 26.14
N LEU A 309 -1.89 -9.28 25.89
CA LEU A 309 -0.66 -8.78 25.25
C LEU A 309 -0.63 -8.95 23.72
N LEU A 310 -1.74 -9.31 23.07
CA LEU A 310 -1.78 -9.51 21.62
C LEU A 310 -1.46 -8.21 20.86
N GLU A 311 -0.41 -8.28 20.05
CA GLU A 311 0.13 -7.23 19.20
C GLU A 311 -0.27 -7.42 17.73
N ASP A 312 -0.24 -8.65 17.24
CA ASP A 312 -0.43 -9.03 15.83
C ASP A 312 -1.44 -10.18 15.68
N LEU A 313 -2.58 -9.88 15.06
CA LEU A 313 -3.65 -10.83 14.75
C LEU A 313 -3.81 -11.02 13.24
N ARG A 314 -3.60 -12.25 12.76
CA ARG A 314 -3.94 -12.67 11.39
C ARG A 314 -4.96 -13.80 11.45
N GLY A 315 -6.22 -13.46 11.21
CA GLY A 315 -7.38 -14.37 11.24
C GLY A 315 -8.26 -14.27 9.99
N ALA A 316 -7.75 -13.71 8.90
CA ALA A 316 -8.45 -13.64 7.62
C ALA A 316 -8.81 -15.03 7.07
N LEU A 317 -9.77 -15.10 6.15
CA LEU A 317 -10.17 -16.34 5.44
C LEU A 317 -10.51 -17.48 6.42
N ASN A 318 -11.64 -17.37 7.10
CA ASN A 318 -12.11 -18.33 8.11
C ASN A 318 -13.64 -18.50 8.09
N ASN A 319 -14.22 -19.28 9.01
CA ASN A 319 -15.66 -19.56 9.08
C ASN A 319 -16.37 -18.93 10.30
N TYR A 320 -15.69 -18.14 11.13
CA TYR A 320 -16.26 -17.66 12.39
C TYR A 320 -17.29 -16.53 12.18
N PRO A 321 -18.34 -16.43 13.02
CA PRO A 321 -19.35 -15.38 12.93
C PRO A 321 -18.92 -14.05 13.58
N THR A 322 -17.90 -14.08 14.44
CA THR A 322 -17.32 -12.92 15.14
C THR A 322 -15.96 -13.29 15.75
N VAL A 323 -15.19 -12.28 16.14
CA VAL A 323 -13.99 -12.42 17.01
C VAL A 323 -14.30 -11.83 18.39
N THR A 324 -13.97 -12.55 19.46
CA THR A 324 -14.12 -12.05 20.84
C THR A 324 -12.80 -11.47 21.33
N PHE A 325 -12.66 -10.14 21.33
CA PHE A 325 -11.47 -9.46 21.86
C PHE A 325 -11.45 -9.35 23.39
N GLY A 326 -12.60 -9.28 24.06
CA GLY A 326 -12.64 -9.07 25.51
C GLY A 326 -12.01 -7.72 25.90
N SER A 327 -10.86 -7.74 26.59
CA SER A 327 -10.06 -6.55 26.92
C SER A 327 -8.78 -6.41 26.09
N VAL A 328 -8.63 -7.19 25.01
CA VAL A 328 -7.49 -7.10 24.08
C VAL A 328 -7.60 -5.81 23.25
N GLY A 329 -6.47 -5.13 23.09
CA GLY A 329 -6.33 -4.02 22.15
C GLY A 329 -5.22 -3.02 22.45
N ALA A 330 -4.81 -2.90 23.73
CA ALA A 330 -3.86 -1.87 24.18
C ALA A 330 -2.49 -1.93 23.49
N ASN A 331 -2.06 -3.12 23.06
CA ASN A 331 -0.80 -3.36 22.33
C ASN A 331 -1.03 -3.71 20.85
N THR A 332 -2.28 -3.88 20.41
CA THR A 332 -2.61 -4.46 19.10
C THR A 332 -2.40 -3.45 17.98
N TRP A 333 -1.34 -3.61 17.21
CA TRP A 333 -0.97 -2.76 16.08
C TRP A 333 -1.46 -3.34 14.74
N HIS A 334 -1.60 -4.67 14.63
CA HIS A 334 -2.08 -5.36 13.42
C HIS A 334 -3.34 -6.18 13.66
N ILE A 335 -4.38 -5.95 12.85
CA ILE A 335 -5.61 -6.74 12.78
C ILE A 335 -5.92 -7.03 11.31
N CYS A 336 -5.59 -8.24 10.87
CA CYS A 336 -6.00 -8.79 9.58
C CYS A 336 -7.10 -9.83 9.79
N ILE A 337 -8.37 -9.46 9.59
CA ILE A 337 -9.50 -10.39 9.61
C ILE A 337 -10.41 -10.30 8.37
N ARG A 338 -9.90 -9.68 7.30
CA ARG A 338 -10.49 -9.61 5.95
C ARG A 338 -11.06 -10.94 5.44
N ASP A 339 -11.91 -10.84 4.44
CA ASP A 339 -12.45 -12.00 3.69
C ASP A 339 -13.17 -13.01 4.61
N ASN A 340 -13.95 -12.47 5.54
CA ASN A 340 -14.85 -13.20 6.45
C ASN A 340 -16.31 -12.70 6.28
N PRO A 341 -16.91 -12.79 5.08
CA PRO A 341 -18.25 -12.25 4.80
C PRO A 341 -19.39 -12.94 5.58
N GLN A 342 -19.13 -14.11 6.16
CA GLN A 342 -20.07 -14.84 7.03
C GLN A 342 -20.27 -14.19 8.41
N MET A 343 -19.50 -13.16 8.78
CA MET A 343 -19.61 -12.51 10.09
C MET A 343 -21.01 -11.93 10.31
N THR A 344 -21.59 -12.22 11.49
CA THR A 344 -22.95 -11.83 11.87
C THR A 344 -22.99 -10.72 12.93
N VAL A 345 -21.90 -10.52 13.65
CA VAL A 345 -21.69 -9.31 14.48
C VAL A 345 -21.14 -8.22 13.57
N ARG A 346 -22.03 -7.34 13.10
CA ARG A 346 -21.75 -6.36 12.02
C ARG A 346 -21.34 -4.97 12.53
N ASN A 347 -21.00 -4.86 13.81
CA ASN A 347 -20.62 -3.62 14.50
C ASN A 347 -19.35 -3.79 15.35
N LEU A 348 -18.53 -4.80 15.05
CA LEU A 348 -17.34 -5.18 15.83
C LEU A 348 -16.32 -4.04 15.94
N PHE A 349 -16.22 -3.21 14.89
CA PHE A 349 -15.31 -2.08 14.80
C PHE A 349 -16.03 -0.72 14.88
N ALA A 350 -17.24 -0.68 15.46
CA ALA A 350 -18.02 0.55 15.59
C ALA A 350 -17.38 1.62 16.51
N ASN A 351 -16.39 1.23 17.32
CA ASN A 351 -15.55 2.15 18.08
C ASN A 351 -14.20 1.49 18.44
N MET A 352 -13.14 1.81 17.69
CA MET A 352 -11.78 1.26 17.88
C MET A 352 -11.04 1.84 19.09
N ALA A 353 -11.73 2.45 20.07
CA ALA A 353 -11.11 3.10 21.23
C ALA A 353 -10.25 2.16 22.11
N GLN A 354 -10.48 0.84 22.04
CA GLN A 354 -9.66 -0.16 22.72
C GLN A 354 -8.32 -0.47 22.02
N PHE A 355 -8.14 0.00 20.77
CA PHE A 355 -6.97 -0.25 19.91
C PHE A 355 -6.17 1.04 19.65
N PRO A 356 -5.63 1.73 20.68
CA PRO A 356 -5.04 3.07 20.53
C PRO A 356 -3.76 3.11 19.70
N VAL A 357 -3.10 1.96 19.50
CA VAL A 357 -1.84 1.81 18.76
C VAL A 357 -2.00 1.14 17.39
N ILE A 358 -3.23 1.03 16.88
CA ILE A 358 -3.49 0.39 15.57
C ILE A 358 -2.71 1.09 14.44
N SER A 359 -1.94 0.32 13.67
CA SER A 359 -1.26 0.78 12.45
C SER A 359 -1.71 0.03 11.22
N GLU A 360 -2.16 -1.22 11.33
CA GLU A 360 -2.63 -2.03 10.20
C GLU A 360 -3.99 -2.65 10.51
N LEU A 361 -5.03 -2.18 9.83
CA LEU A 361 -6.42 -2.61 10.02
C LEU A 361 -6.98 -3.13 8.69
N PHE A 362 -6.86 -4.43 8.46
CA PHE A 362 -7.23 -5.13 7.22
C PHE A 362 -8.52 -5.94 7.45
N ILE A 363 -9.65 -5.28 7.18
CA ILE A 363 -10.99 -5.75 7.54
C ILE A 363 -11.97 -5.65 6.36
N TRP A 364 -11.47 -5.64 5.12
CA TRP A 364 -12.30 -5.65 3.93
C TRP A 364 -13.10 -6.94 3.79
N ASN A 365 -14.29 -6.90 3.18
CA ASN A 365 -15.12 -8.10 2.96
C ASN A 365 -15.43 -8.87 4.27
N THR A 366 -15.80 -8.14 5.34
CA THR A 366 -16.13 -8.71 6.68
C THR A 366 -17.57 -8.43 7.14
N ASN A 367 -18.44 -8.03 6.19
CA ASN A 367 -19.86 -7.75 6.40
C ASN A 367 -20.16 -6.71 7.50
N GLN A 368 -19.18 -5.88 7.87
CA GLN A 368 -19.33 -4.85 8.90
C GLN A 368 -20.14 -3.65 8.40
N SER A 369 -20.72 -2.88 9.33
CA SER A 369 -21.73 -1.88 9.01
C SER A 369 -21.84 -0.74 10.03
N GLY A 370 -22.55 0.33 9.66
CA GLY A 370 -22.72 1.51 10.49
C GLY A 370 -21.52 2.46 10.41
N THR A 371 -21.07 3.01 11.52
CA THR A 371 -19.87 3.88 11.56
C THR A 371 -18.62 3.05 11.78
N LEU A 372 -17.59 3.17 10.92
CA LEU A 372 -16.23 2.80 11.31
C LEU A 372 -15.62 4.00 12.07
N ARG A 373 -15.26 3.82 13.34
CA ARG A 373 -14.69 4.89 14.17
C ARG A 373 -13.31 4.54 14.70
N VAL A 374 -12.29 5.31 14.32
CA VAL A 374 -10.90 5.16 14.75
C VAL A 374 -10.46 6.46 15.46
N PRO A 375 -10.49 6.51 16.81
CA PRO A 375 -10.22 7.73 17.56
C PRO A 375 -8.74 7.97 17.89
N ALA A 376 -7.88 6.99 17.62
CA ALA A 376 -6.45 7.01 17.84
C ALA A 376 -5.80 5.96 16.92
N SER A 377 -4.52 6.13 16.61
CA SER A 377 -3.71 5.20 15.80
C SER A 377 -2.24 5.30 16.23
N ALA A 378 -1.39 4.40 15.73
CA ALA A 378 0.03 4.38 16.03
C ALA A 378 0.70 5.77 15.87
N PRO A 379 1.38 6.31 16.92
CA PRO A 379 1.96 7.65 16.90
C PRO A 379 3.36 7.71 16.26
N GLY A 380 3.97 6.57 15.96
CA GLY A 380 5.38 6.44 15.56
C GLY A 380 5.63 5.68 14.26
N SER A 381 4.59 5.44 13.45
CA SER A 381 4.67 4.68 12.20
C SER A 381 3.75 5.25 11.12
N SER A 382 3.91 4.78 9.89
CA SER A 382 2.83 4.84 8.89
C SER A 382 1.65 3.97 9.31
N VAL A 383 0.48 4.24 8.74
CA VAL A 383 -0.79 3.56 9.05
C VAL A 383 -1.49 3.11 7.77
N SER A 384 -2.16 1.96 7.80
CA SER A 384 -2.93 1.41 6.69
C SER A 384 -4.28 0.88 7.20
N ILE A 385 -5.36 1.52 6.77
CA ILE A 385 -6.75 1.17 7.13
C ILE A 385 -7.44 0.75 5.83
N ILE A 386 -7.77 -0.54 5.70
CA ILE A 386 -8.40 -1.11 4.49
C ILE A 386 -9.66 -1.86 4.92
N ALA A 387 -10.82 -1.25 4.66
CA ALA A 387 -12.14 -1.73 5.05
C ALA A 387 -13.13 -1.73 3.86
N ASP A 388 -12.61 -1.92 2.65
CA ASP A 388 -13.35 -2.08 1.39
C ASP A 388 -14.42 -3.18 1.45
N ASP A 389 -15.38 -3.16 0.52
CA ASP A 389 -16.39 -4.21 0.31
C ASP A 389 -17.17 -4.58 1.60
N ASN A 390 -17.52 -3.56 2.38
CA ASN A 390 -18.32 -3.64 3.61
C ASN A 390 -19.64 -2.86 3.44
N GLN A 391 -20.35 -2.64 4.54
CA GLN A 391 -21.65 -1.97 4.59
C GLN A 391 -21.63 -0.77 5.57
N TYR A 392 -20.48 -0.12 5.73
CA TYR A 392 -20.32 1.08 6.55
C TYR A 392 -21.03 2.29 5.91
N THR A 393 -21.84 3.00 6.70
CA THR A 393 -22.59 4.19 6.30
C THR A 393 -21.86 5.49 6.65
N SER A 394 -20.85 5.44 7.52
CA SER A 394 -20.01 6.58 7.89
C SER A 394 -18.61 6.19 8.36
N LEU A 395 -17.67 7.13 8.25
CA LEU A 395 -16.28 7.02 8.71
C LEU A 395 -15.94 8.18 9.65
N ASP A 396 -15.39 7.89 10.82
CA ASP A 396 -14.84 8.88 11.76
C ASP A 396 -13.40 8.53 12.15
N LEU A 397 -12.44 9.30 11.65
CA LEU A 397 -11.01 9.17 11.98
C LEU A 397 -10.53 10.27 12.93
N SER A 398 -11.43 11.06 13.53
CA SER A 398 -11.03 12.20 14.36
C SER A 398 -10.27 11.77 15.63
N GLY A 399 -9.04 12.27 15.75
CA GLY A 399 -8.08 11.88 16.79
C GLY A 399 -7.04 10.84 16.36
N ALA A 400 -7.31 10.07 15.30
CA ALA A 400 -6.32 9.22 14.65
C ALA A 400 -5.48 10.00 13.63
N LEU A 401 -4.44 9.35 13.08
CA LEU A 401 -3.67 9.83 11.93
C LEU A 401 -2.97 11.20 12.13
N GLN A 402 -2.57 11.55 13.35
CA GLN A 402 -2.16 12.94 13.69
C GLN A 402 -0.70 13.30 13.32
N HIS A 403 0.20 12.33 13.09
CA HIS A 403 1.64 12.60 12.99
C HIS A 403 2.13 12.80 11.55
N GLY A 404 2.03 14.02 11.01
CA GLY A 404 2.31 14.38 9.61
C GLY A 404 3.71 14.09 9.03
N VAL A 405 4.64 13.50 9.79
CA VAL A 405 5.91 12.95 9.27
C VAL A 405 5.68 11.60 8.57
N PHE A 406 4.70 10.83 9.04
CA PHE A 406 4.37 9.51 8.51
C PHE A 406 3.28 9.57 7.43
N GLN A 407 3.03 8.43 6.79
CA GLN A 407 2.05 8.28 5.71
C GLN A 407 0.85 7.47 6.20
N ALA A 408 -0.35 7.75 5.70
CA ALA A 408 -1.52 6.92 5.91
C ALA A 408 -2.23 6.61 4.60
N TRP A 409 -2.46 5.31 4.40
CA TRP A 409 -3.32 4.74 3.38
C TRP A 409 -4.68 4.43 4.00
N VAL A 410 -5.75 5.04 3.48
CA VAL A 410 -7.12 4.85 3.96
C VAL A 410 -7.99 4.41 2.78
N SER A 411 -8.57 3.22 2.88
CA SER A 411 -9.39 2.62 1.82
C SER A 411 -10.70 2.09 2.41
N LEU A 412 -11.80 2.64 1.93
CA LEU A 412 -13.18 2.19 2.20
C LEU A 412 -13.98 2.16 0.89
N ASN A 413 -13.45 1.51 -0.14
CA ASN A 413 -14.15 1.34 -1.40
C ASN A 413 -15.42 0.49 -1.23
N ASN A 414 -16.39 0.62 -2.14
CA ASN A 414 -17.59 -0.21 -2.25
C ASN A 414 -18.40 -0.33 -0.94
N ASN A 415 -18.52 0.78 -0.22
CA ASN A 415 -19.33 0.90 0.99
C ASN A 415 -20.52 1.87 0.76
N PRO A 416 -21.58 1.85 1.58
CA PRO A 416 -22.64 2.85 1.53
C PRO A 416 -22.30 4.14 2.31
N LEU A 417 -21.05 4.64 2.28
CA LEU A 417 -20.67 5.83 3.08
C LEU A 417 -21.44 7.07 2.62
N THR A 418 -22.05 7.78 3.57
CA THR A 418 -22.78 9.06 3.37
C THR A 418 -22.10 10.25 4.05
N ALA A 419 -21.26 9.98 5.05
CA ALA A 419 -20.45 10.95 5.78
C ALA A 419 -19.04 10.40 6.05
N VAL A 420 -18.03 11.28 5.94
CA VAL A 420 -16.62 10.99 6.23
C VAL A 420 -16.05 12.15 7.04
N ASN A 421 -15.41 11.85 8.18
CA ASN A 421 -14.70 12.81 9.00
C ASN A 421 -13.21 12.45 9.09
N ILE A 422 -12.37 13.28 8.46
CA ILE A 422 -10.90 13.20 8.47
C ILE A 422 -10.25 14.42 9.17
N THR A 423 -11.00 15.10 10.05
CA THR A 423 -10.53 16.32 10.71
C THR A 423 -9.24 16.05 11.51
N GLY A 424 -8.17 16.77 11.16
CA GLY A 424 -6.85 16.66 11.80
C GLY A 424 -6.00 15.45 11.39
N CYS A 425 -6.44 14.62 10.44
CA CYS A 425 -5.75 13.39 10.02
C CYS A 425 -4.49 13.65 9.16
N GLN A 426 -3.52 14.40 9.68
CA GLN A 426 -2.32 14.88 8.99
C GLN A 426 -1.43 13.78 8.36
N GLN A 427 -1.56 12.51 8.72
CA GLN A 427 -0.84 11.43 8.04
C GLN A 427 -1.36 11.11 6.63
N ILE A 428 -2.63 11.40 6.31
CA ILE A 428 -3.27 10.94 5.06
C ILE A 428 -2.49 11.43 3.85
N THR A 429 -2.00 10.47 3.07
CA THR A 429 -1.45 10.67 1.73
C THR A 429 -2.31 10.02 0.66
N ASP A 430 -3.07 8.97 1.01
CA ASP A 430 -3.84 8.18 0.06
C ASP A 430 -5.23 7.85 0.64
N LEU A 431 -6.29 8.30 -0.04
CA LEU A 431 -7.68 8.19 0.40
C LEU A 431 -8.58 7.62 -0.69
N ARG A 432 -8.90 6.33 -0.60
CA ARG A 432 -9.77 5.62 -1.55
C ARG A 432 -11.18 5.43 -0.98
N LEU A 433 -12.15 6.06 -1.62
CA LEU A 433 -13.57 6.07 -1.27
C LEU A 433 -14.43 5.76 -2.51
N ASN A 434 -13.91 4.95 -3.44
CA ASN A 434 -14.58 4.58 -4.68
C ASN A 434 -15.89 3.81 -4.38
N GLY A 435 -16.94 4.00 -5.18
CA GLY A 435 -18.18 3.21 -5.04
C GLY A 435 -19.04 3.56 -3.82
N ASN A 436 -18.92 4.77 -3.27
CA ASN A 436 -19.65 5.21 -2.08
C ASN A 436 -20.91 6.05 -2.36
N GLN A 437 -21.69 6.36 -1.31
CA GLN A 437 -22.96 7.11 -1.42
C GLN A 437 -22.84 8.58 -0.94
N LEU A 438 -21.64 9.15 -1.06
CA LEU A 438 -21.35 10.52 -0.62
C LEU A 438 -22.10 11.54 -1.48
N SER A 439 -22.78 12.49 -0.82
CA SER A 439 -23.47 13.59 -1.50
C SER A 439 -22.48 14.61 -2.06
N SER A 440 -22.91 15.42 -3.03
CA SER A 440 -22.09 16.51 -3.59
C SER A 440 -21.56 17.46 -2.49
N ALA A 441 -22.41 17.83 -1.52
CA ALA A 441 -22.00 18.65 -0.37
C ALA A 441 -21.08 17.91 0.62
N SER A 442 -21.25 16.59 0.78
CA SER A 442 -20.32 15.75 1.56
C SER A 442 -18.93 15.75 0.93
N LEU A 443 -18.85 15.68 -0.40
CA LEU A 443 -17.59 15.68 -1.16
C LEU A 443 -16.91 17.05 -1.19
N ASP A 444 -17.67 18.13 -1.31
CA ASP A 444 -17.13 19.51 -1.19
C ASP A 444 -16.51 19.74 0.19
N THR A 445 -17.20 19.27 1.24
CA THR A 445 -16.69 19.31 2.63
C THR A 445 -15.45 18.44 2.80
N LEU A 446 -15.44 17.23 2.22
CA LEU A 446 -14.31 16.31 2.27
C LEU A 446 -13.05 16.90 1.62
N LEU A 447 -13.17 17.44 0.40
CA LEU A 447 -12.04 18.00 -0.35
C LEU A 447 -11.50 19.27 0.32
N ALA A 448 -12.36 20.12 0.86
CA ALA A 448 -11.93 21.28 1.65
C ALA A 448 -11.24 20.86 2.98
N THR A 449 -11.71 19.77 3.61
CA THR A 449 -11.06 19.23 4.82
C THR A 449 -9.69 18.65 4.47
N LEU A 450 -9.58 17.86 3.39
CA LEU A 450 -8.33 17.29 2.89
C LEU A 450 -7.29 18.38 2.57
N ASP A 451 -7.73 19.47 1.93
CA ASP A 451 -6.88 20.63 1.64
C ASP A 451 -6.34 21.29 2.93
N SER A 452 -7.18 21.38 3.96
CA SER A 452 -6.84 21.96 5.27
C SER A 452 -5.84 21.13 6.09
N LEU A 453 -5.63 19.85 5.74
CA LEU A 453 -4.59 19.00 6.37
C LEU A 453 -3.15 19.41 5.97
N GLY A 454 -2.99 20.23 4.92
CA GLY A 454 -1.71 20.87 4.59
C GLY A 454 -0.64 19.94 4.00
N ARG A 455 -0.97 18.70 3.64
CA ARG A 455 -0.04 17.75 2.99
C ARG A 455 0.20 18.13 1.53
N SER A 456 1.47 18.15 1.14
CA SER A 456 1.95 18.44 -0.22
C SER A 456 3.21 17.65 -0.56
N ASP A 457 3.57 17.61 -1.84
CA ASP A 457 4.81 17.02 -2.36
C ASP A 457 6.07 17.55 -1.66
N LEU A 458 6.09 18.83 -1.29
CA LEU A 458 7.16 19.46 -0.50
C LEU A 458 7.32 18.91 0.93
N ASN A 459 6.33 18.19 1.47
CA ASN A 459 6.34 17.63 2.82
C ASN A 459 6.01 16.12 2.89
N SER A 460 5.90 15.43 1.76
CA SER A 460 5.43 14.04 1.69
C SER A 460 6.30 13.16 0.79
N ASN A 461 6.91 12.13 1.38
CA ASN A 461 7.73 11.14 0.66
C ASN A 461 6.91 10.05 -0.07
N GLY A 462 5.69 10.36 -0.51
CA GLY A 462 4.73 9.38 -1.02
C GLY A 462 3.73 10.00 -1.99
N GLU A 463 3.06 9.16 -2.78
CA GLU A 463 2.01 9.60 -3.69
C GLU A 463 0.85 10.24 -2.92
N LEU A 464 0.37 11.38 -3.42
CA LEU A 464 -0.76 12.11 -2.85
C LEU A 464 -1.98 11.87 -3.72
N PHE A 465 -2.94 11.09 -3.21
CA PHE A 465 -4.00 10.49 -4.02
C PHE A 465 -5.36 10.50 -3.31
N ALA A 466 -6.42 10.89 -4.02
CA ALA A 466 -7.79 10.67 -3.57
C ALA A 466 -8.69 10.14 -4.70
N ASP A 467 -9.42 9.05 -4.45
CA ASP A 467 -10.43 8.52 -5.37
C ASP A 467 -11.81 8.57 -4.73
N ILE A 468 -12.67 9.41 -5.31
CA ILE A 468 -14.06 9.66 -4.88
C ILE A 468 -15.08 9.32 -5.98
N ARG A 469 -14.68 8.48 -6.95
CA ARG A 469 -15.58 7.96 -8.00
C ARG A 469 -16.66 7.03 -7.42
N GLY A 470 -17.71 6.76 -8.21
CA GLY A 470 -18.87 5.95 -7.81
C GLY A 470 -19.87 6.67 -6.89
N ALA A 471 -19.48 7.77 -6.25
CA ALA A 471 -20.37 8.66 -5.50
C ALA A 471 -21.02 9.73 -6.39
N ALA A 472 -21.64 10.75 -5.80
CA ALA A 472 -22.01 11.96 -6.54
C ALA A 472 -20.76 12.66 -7.14
N ASN A 473 -20.97 13.63 -8.03
CA ASN A 473 -19.89 14.57 -8.36
C ASN A 473 -19.78 15.66 -7.28
N PRO A 474 -18.58 16.13 -6.92
CA PRO A 474 -18.40 17.36 -6.17
C PRO A 474 -18.99 18.56 -6.94
N GLY A 475 -19.42 19.57 -6.19
CA GLY A 475 -19.85 20.87 -6.69
C GLY A 475 -18.67 21.78 -7.01
N ALA A 476 -18.98 23.06 -7.28
CA ALA A 476 -17.99 24.05 -7.64
C ALA A 476 -16.97 24.33 -6.52
N ALA A 477 -17.36 24.22 -5.24
CA ALA A 477 -16.45 24.43 -4.12
C ALA A 477 -15.51 23.22 -3.91
N GLY A 478 -16.01 22.00 -4.11
CA GLY A 478 -15.20 20.79 -4.10
C GLY A 478 -14.21 20.75 -5.26
N TYR A 479 -14.64 21.13 -6.47
CA TYR A 479 -13.73 21.25 -7.61
C TYR A 479 -12.64 22.31 -7.38
N ALA A 480 -12.99 23.49 -6.85
CA ALA A 480 -12.00 24.51 -6.48
C ALA A 480 -11.00 23.99 -5.43
N SER A 481 -11.48 23.24 -4.42
CA SER A 481 -10.61 22.60 -3.42
C SER A 481 -9.69 21.54 -4.05
N ALA A 482 -10.20 20.76 -5.02
CA ALA A 482 -9.40 19.80 -5.78
C ALA A 482 -8.32 20.48 -6.64
N GLN A 483 -8.59 21.65 -7.22
CA GLN A 483 -7.58 22.45 -7.92
C GLN A 483 -6.47 22.93 -6.98
N VAL A 484 -6.79 23.37 -5.75
CA VAL A 484 -5.78 23.75 -4.76
C VAL A 484 -4.95 22.54 -4.33
N LEU A 485 -5.58 21.40 -4.05
CA LEU A 485 -4.92 20.11 -3.81
C LEU A 485 -3.97 19.72 -4.97
N GLY A 486 -4.38 19.95 -6.22
CA GLY A 486 -3.53 19.77 -7.40
C GLY A 486 -2.26 20.62 -7.38
N THR A 487 -2.31 21.86 -6.89
CA THR A 487 -1.10 22.70 -6.71
C THR A 487 -0.25 22.33 -5.50
N LYS A 488 -0.77 21.51 -4.58
CA LYS A 488 -0.04 20.80 -3.52
C LYS A 488 0.51 19.44 -3.99
N GLY A 489 0.31 19.06 -5.25
CA GLY A 489 0.82 17.81 -5.83
C GLY A 489 -0.10 16.60 -5.68
N TRP A 490 -1.37 16.77 -5.32
CA TRP A 490 -2.36 15.68 -5.27
C TRP A 490 -2.91 15.31 -6.65
N THR A 491 -3.14 14.01 -6.84
CA THR A 491 -4.02 13.46 -7.87
C THR A 491 -5.42 13.23 -7.28
N ILE A 492 -6.47 13.79 -7.88
CA ILE A 492 -7.86 13.64 -7.41
C ILE A 492 -8.71 13.05 -8.54
N HIS A 493 -9.40 11.93 -8.29
CA HIS A 493 -10.32 11.28 -9.24
C HIS A 493 -11.79 11.43 -8.82
N ALA A 494 -12.60 12.09 -9.66
CA ALA A 494 -14.07 12.11 -9.59
C ALA A 494 -14.68 11.47 -10.86
N ASN A 495 -16.02 11.34 -10.93
CA ASN A 495 -16.64 10.61 -12.06
C ASN A 495 -16.53 11.31 -13.41
N SER A 496 -16.46 12.65 -13.40
CA SER A 496 -16.51 13.47 -14.62
C SER A 496 -15.25 14.31 -14.85
N TRP A 497 -14.25 14.19 -13.99
CA TRP A 497 -12.96 14.88 -14.11
C TRP A 497 -11.89 14.20 -13.24
N SER A 498 -10.62 14.37 -13.60
CA SER A 498 -9.48 14.27 -12.67
C SER A 498 -8.87 15.65 -12.46
N VAL A 499 -8.16 15.82 -11.34
CA VAL A 499 -7.12 16.85 -11.20
C VAL A 499 -5.79 16.12 -11.08
N GLU A 500 -4.86 16.44 -11.96
CA GLU A 500 -3.49 15.94 -11.92
C GLU A 500 -2.60 16.88 -11.08
N PRO A 501 -1.47 16.39 -10.54
CA PRO A 501 -0.47 17.22 -9.87
C PRO A 501 0.03 18.35 -10.80
N GLN A 502 -0.16 19.59 -10.38
CA GLN A 502 0.24 20.80 -11.12
C GLN A 502 1.71 21.13 -10.87
N PRO A 503 2.40 21.83 -11.80
CA PRO A 503 3.74 22.34 -11.53
C PRO A 503 3.70 23.43 -10.45
N PRO A 504 4.62 23.43 -9.46
CA PRO A 504 4.62 24.42 -8.39
C PRO A 504 4.87 25.82 -8.95
N ASN A 505 3.98 26.77 -8.66
CA ASN A 505 4.05 28.11 -9.24
C ASN A 505 5.30 28.87 -8.74
N ASN A 506 6.30 29.01 -9.60
CA ASN A 506 7.53 29.76 -9.31
C ASN A 506 7.57 31.15 -9.97
N GLY A 507 6.43 31.62 -10.48
CA GLY A 507 6.25 32.95 -11.03
C GLY A 507 6.73 33.12 -12.48
N GLN A 508 6.76 34.38 -12.92
CA GLN A 508 6.98 34.73 -14.32
C GLN A 508 8.43 34.48 -14.74
N GLN A 509 8.65 33.65 -15.76
CA GLN A 509 9.96 33.37 -16.35
C GLN A 509 10.06 33.89 -17.79
N ASP A 510 11.18 34.52 -18.11
CA ASP A 510 11.54 34.93 -19.48
C ASP A 510 12.58 33.96 -20.05
N ILE A 511 12.30 33.38 -21.22
CA ILE A 511 13.28 32.64 -22.02
C ILE A 511 13.76 33.57 -23.14
N THR A 512 15.03 33.98 -23.08
CA THR A 512 15.64 34.86 -24.07
C THR A 512 16.30 34.02 -25.15
N PHE A 513 16.03 34.32 -26.41
CA PHE A 513 16.61 33.62 -27.55
C PHE A 513 17.00 34.59 -28.65
N THR A 514 17.99 34.23 -29.45
CA THR A 514 18.42 34.99 -30.63
C THR A 514 18.18 34.16 -31.88
N THR A 515 17.64 34.77 -32.93
CA THR A 515 17.44 34.16 -34.26
C THR A 515 18.27 34.90 -35.32
N THR A 516 18.30 34.45 -36.57
CA THR A 516 18.95 35.15 -37.70
C THR A 516 18.14 35.10 -38.98
N GLY A 517 18.15 36.19 -39.74
CA GLY A 517 17.38 36.35 -40.98
C GLY A 517 15.97 36.92 -40.75
N ASP A 518 15.20 37.01 -41.84
CA ASP A 518 13.89 37.69 -41.83
C ASP A 518 12.79 36.93 -41.08
N THR A 519 12.95 35.60 -40.92
CA THR A 519 11.91 34.68 -40.46
C THR A 519 12.39 33.77 -39.34
N THR A 520 11.47 33.33 -38.48
CA THR A 520 11.71 32.31 -37.44
C THR A 520 10.42 31.54 -37.13
N ASN A 521 10.52 30.26 -36.82
CA ASN A 521 9.40 29.36 -36.55
C ASN A 521 9.59 28.63 -35.20
N MET A 522 8.91 29.08 -34.15
CA MET A 522 9.17 28.70 -32.75
C MET A 522 8.00 27.93 -32.11
N ARG A 523 8.29 27.07 -31.12
CA ARG A 523 7.28 26.32 -30.36
C ARG A 523 7.62 26.22 -28.87
N CYS A 524 6.59 26.30 -28.03
CA CYS A 524 6.67 25.95 -26.62
C CYS A 524 5.48 25.08 -26.19
N ASP A 525 5.71 24.18 -25.24
CA ASP A 525 4.66 23.32 -24.66
C ASP A 525 4.68 23.51 -23.14
N PHE A 526 3.51 23.56 -22.52
CA PHE A 526 3.32 23.66 -21.06
C PHE A 526 2.81 22.34 -20.47
N ARG A 527 2.95 22.17 -19.14
CA ARG A 527 2.45 21.02 -18.38
C ARG A 527 0.96 21.14 -18.03
N ASP A 528 0.47 22.36 -17.91
CA ASP A 528 -0.91 22.72 -17.56
C ASP A 528 -1.54 23.65 -18.62
N ASP A 529 -2.86 23.85 -18.52
CA ASP A 529 -3.68 24.72 -19.37
C ASP A 529 -3.86 26.14 -18.80
N THR A 530 -3.49 26.36 -17.53
CA THR A 530 -3.59 27.67 -16.86
C THR A 530 -2.47 28.64 -17.23
N THR A 531 -1.32 28.10 -17.67
CA THR A 531 -0.13 28.88 -17.98
C THR A 531 -0.30 29.70 -19.25
N THR A 532 -0.18 31.01 -19.10
CA THR A 532 -0.20 31.96 -20.21
C THR A 532 1.23 32.34 -20.60
N ALA A 533 1.45 32.57 -21.88
CA ALA A 533 2.74 33.04 -22.38
C ALA A 533 2.61 33.94 -23.61
N THR A 534 3.65 34.72 -23.87
CA THR A 534 3.70 35.71 -24.95
C THR A 534 5.09 35.76 -25.56
N TRP A 535 5.17 35.53 -26.87
CA TRP A 535 6.34 35.86 -27.69
C TRP A 535 6.48 37.38 -27.80
N ARG A 536 7.69 37.89 -27.57
CA ARG A 536 8.08 39.29 -27.72
C ARG A 536 9.21 39.35 -28.74
N TRP A 537 8.94 39.95 -29.89
CA TRP A 537 9.83 39.96 -31.05
C TRP A 537 10.75 41.20 -31.03
N SER A 538 11.83 41.17 -31.82
CA SER A 538 12.87 42.23 -31.83
C SER A 538 12.34 43.58 -32.36
N ASP A 539 11.31 43.54 -33.21
CA ASP A 539 10.62 44.71 -33.76
C ASP A 539 9.60 45.34 -32.78
N GLY A 540 9.53 44.83 -31.54
CA GLY A 540 8.60 45.29 -30.51
C GLY A 540 7.18 44.73 -30.63
N THR A 541 6.88 43.91 -31.65
CA THR A 541 5.58 43.23 -31.75
C THR A 541 5.47 42.07 -30.76
N THR A 542 4.25 41.66 -30.43
CA THR A 542 3.98 40.54 -29.52
C THR A 542 2.94 39.58 -30.09
N THR A 543 3.04 38.30 -29.72
CA THR A 543 2.11 37.25 -30.13
C THR A 543 1.82 36.33 -28.95
N PRO A 544 0.56 36.04 -28.60
CA PRO A 544 0.23 35.02 -27.60
C PRO A 544 0.86 33.67 -28.00
N ALA A 545 1.40 32.96 -27.01
CA ALA A 545 2.03 31.65 -27.24
C ALA A 545 1.08 30.53 -26.82
N THR A 546 0.64 29.73 -27.79
CA THR A 546 -0.28 28.60 -27.58
C THR A 546 0.51 27.31 -27.37
N SER A 547 0.24 26.60 -26.26
CA SER A 547 0.89 25.33 -25.91
C SER A 547 0.83 24.33 -27.06
N GLY A 548 1.97 23.80 -27.49
CA GLY A 548 2.07 22.80 -28.56
C GLY A 548 1.93 23.34 -29.99
N ALA A 549 1.60 24.62 -30.17
CA ALA A 549 1.52 25.25 -31.50
C ALA A 549 2.88 25.80 -31.95
N ALA A 550 3.10 25.79 -33.26
CA ALA A 550 4.18 26.56 -33.88
C ALA A 550 3.73 28.02 -34.08
N THR A 551 4.65 28.97 -33.91
CA THR A 551 4.44 30.40 -34.13
C THR A 551 5.52 30.91 -35.08
N GLN A 552 5.12 31.29 -36.29
CA GLN A 552 6.01 31.91 -37.27
C GLN A 552 6.02 33.44 -37.10
N LYS A 553 7.21 34.03 -37.19
CA LYS A 553 7.43 35.47 -37.32
C LYS A 553 8.19 35.72 -38.62
N THR A 554 7.86 36.82 -39.31
CA THR A 554 8.46 37.27 -40.57
C THR A 554 8.68 38.78 -40.54
N GLY A 555 9.40 39.34 -41.52
CA GLY A 555 9.62 40.78 -41.64
C GLY A 555 10.62 41.34 -40.63
N LEU A 556 11.49 40.49 -40.06
CA LEU A 556 12.54 40.93 -39.13
C LEU A 556 13.71 41.64 -39.83
N GLY A 557 13.90 41.41 -41.14
CA GLY A 557 15.06 41.86 -41.90
C GLY A 557 16.31 41.01 -41.69
N ALA A 558 17.34 41.23 -42.50
CA ALA A 558 18.60 40.50 -42.40
C ALA A 558 19.41 40.91 -41.16
N GLY A 559 20.03 39.93 -40.49
CA GLY A 559 20.81 40.13 -39.27
C GLY A 559 20.35 39.22 -38.14
N ALA A 560 20.91 39.41 -36.94
CA ALA A 560 20.57 38.63 -35.75
C ALA A 560 19.58 39.39 -34.85
N HIS A 561 18.57 38.68 -34.35
CA HIS A 561 17.41 39.25 -33.68
C HIS A 561 17.18 38.63 -32.30
N THR A 562 17.19 39.44 -31.23
CA THR A 562 16.91 38.94 -29.88
C THR A 562 15.42 39.05 -29.56
N HIS A 563 14.89 37.99 -28.96
CA HIS A 563 13.48 37.77 -28.66
C HIS A 563 13.31 37.23 -27.23
N VAL A 564 12.10 37.32 -26.68
CA VAL A 564 11.76 36.76 -25.37
C VAL A 564 10.43 36.02 -25.43
N LEU A 565 10.40 34.75 -24.99
CA LEU A 565 9.17 34.09 -24.58
C LEU A 565 8.95 34.37 -23.09
N ARG A 566 7.94 35.17 -22.77
CA ARG A 566 7.54 35.44 -21.37
C ARG A 566 6.43 34.49 -20.97
N ILE A 567 6.59 33.79 -19.84
CA ILE A 567 5.72 32.72 -19.34
C ILE A 567 5.22 33.11 -17.95
N SER A 568 3.94 32.88 -17.62
CA SER A 568 3.37 33.25 -16.32
C SER A 568 3.83 32.35 -15.15
N ASN A 569 4.19 31.10 -15.44
CA ASN A 569 4.75 30.12 -14.50
C ASN A 569 5.93 29.41 -15.16
N GLY A 570 7.17 29.68 -14.73
CA GLY A 570 8.36 29.03 -15.29
C GLY A 570 8.36 27.51 -15.13
N ALA A 571 7.85 27.01 -14.00
CA ALA A 571 7.75 25.58 -13.72
C ALA A 571 6.80 24.81 -14.64
N ALA A 572 5.94 25.50 -15.40
CA ALA A 572 5.05 24.87 -16.36
C ALA A 572 5.71 24.55 -17.71
N LEU A 573 6.81 25.21 -18.07
CA LEU A 573 7.48 24.99 -19.36
C LEU A 573 7.97 23.54 -19.47
N ARG A 574 7.54 22.83 -20.53
CA ARG A 574 7.82 21.42 -20.80
C ARG A 574 8.64 21.19 -22.07
N ARG A 575 8.45 22.02 -23.11
CA ARG A 575 9.27 22.06 -24.33
C ARG A 575 9.59 23.50 -24.70
N PHE A 576 10.80 23.75 -25.19
CA PHE A 576 11.16 25.01 -25.86
C PHE A 576 12.07 24.76 -27.07
N GLY A 577 11.97 25.64 -28.07
CA GLY A 577 12.88 25.72 -29.21
C GLY A 577 12.14 25.91 -30.53
N ALA A 578 12.73 25.43 -31.62
CA ALA A 578 12.16 25.49 -32.94
C ALA A 578 10.90 24.62 -33.11
N ALA A 579 10.10 24.97 -34.10
CA ALA A 579 9.07 24.11 -34.66
C ALA A 579 9.69 22.84 -35.29
N SER A 580 8.87 21.81 -35.49
CA SER A 580 9.29 20.54 -36.10
C SER A 580 9.76 20.76 -37.54
N GLY A 581 11.07 20.74 -37.77
CA GLY A 581 11.68 20.94 -39.10
C GLY A 581 13.03 21.68 -39.08
N GLY A 582 13.33 22.48 -38.05
CA GLY A 582 14.60 23.24 -37.96
C GLY A 582 14.55 24.64 -38.60
N GLU A 583 13.38 25.27 -38.59
CA GLU A 583 13.14 26.62 -39.14
C GLU A 583 13.13 27.72 -38.05
N GLY A 584 13.70 27.46 -36.87
CA GLY A 584 13.84 28.46 -35.82
C GLY A 584 14.86 29.54 -36.18
N HIS A 585 15.84 29.21 -37.03
CA HIS A 585 17.02 30.00 -37.35
C HIS A 585 17.76 30.50 -36.08
N LEU A 586 17.83 29.64 -35.07
CA LEU A 586 18.33 29.94 -33.74
C LEU A 586 19.84 30.16 -33.73
N VAL A 587 20.27 31.15 -32.94
CA VAL A 587 21.66 31.59 -32.75
C VAL A 587 22.07 31.44 -31.28
N SER A 588 21.14 31.76 -30.35
CA SER A 588 21.32 31.52 -28.92
C SER A 588 20.00 31.23 -28.19
N MET A 589 20.05 30.53 -27.05
CA MET A 589 18.91 30.35 -26.14
C MET A 589 19.36 30.35 -24.67
N THR A 590 18.64 31.02 -23.76
CA THR A 590 18.93 31.05 -22.32
C THR A 590 17.69 31.40 -21.48
N GLY A 591 17.76 31.21 -20.15
CA GLY A 591 16.69 31.54 -19.21
C GLY A 591 16.06 30.34 -18.46
N PHE A 592 16.55 29.12 -18.68
CA PHE A 592 15.98 27.88 -18.14
C PHE A 592 16.14 27.68 -16.61
N ALA A 593 16.71 28.65 -15.90
CA ALA A 593 17.03 28.54 -14.47
C ALA A 593 15.83 28.17 -13.59
N ASN A 594 14.64 28.73 -13.88
CA ASN A 594 13.41 28.45 -13.15
C ASN A 594 12.41 27.61 -13.98
N THR A 595 12.87 26.67 -14.81
CA THR A 595 11.98 25.80 -15.59
C THR A 595 12.11 24.31 -15.20
N PRO A 596 11.79 23.93 -13.94
CA PRO A 596 12.00 22.56 -13.45
C PRO A 596 11.24 21.46 -14.22
N SER A 597 10.12 21.75 -14.91
CA SER A 597 9.44 20.75 -15.76
C SER A 597 9.97 20.68 -17.20
N LEU A 598 10.96 21.50 -17.59
CA LEU A 598 11.46 21.53 -18.97
C LEU A 598 12.08 20.18 -19.29
N LYS A 599 11.53 19.51 -20.30
CA LYS A 599 11.83 18.11 -20.64
C LYS A 599 12.46 17.94 -22.02
N ILE A 600 12.16 18.84 -22.95
CA ILE A 600 12.64 18.80 -24.34
C ILE A 600 13.21 20.17 -24.74
N LEU A 601 14.46 20.18 -25.19
CA LEU A 601 15.02 21.29 -25.96
C LEU A 601 15.18 20.88 -27.43
N TYR A 602 14.69 21.72 -28.33
CA TYR A 602 14.61 21.40 -29.75
C TYR A 602 15.26 22.47 -30.64
N ALA A 603 16.43 22.14 -31.18
CA ALA A 603 17.19 22.95 -32.13
C ALA A 603 17.85 22.05 -33.19
N TYR A 604 17.07 21.11 -33.73
CA TYR A 604 17.50 20.21 -34.80
C TYR A 604 17.69 21.01 -36.10
N MET A 605 18.84 20.87 -36.76
CA MET A 605 19.27 21.61 -37.96
C MET A 605 19.43 23.13 -37.78
N GLU A 606 19.51 23.62 -36.54
CA GLU A 606 19.74 25.03 -36.24
C GLU A 606 21.23 25.41 -36.40
N THR A 607 21.67 25.44 -37.66
CA THR A 607 23.09 25.62 -38.07
C THR A 607 23.75 26.92 -37.61
N ALA A 608 23.00 27.89 -37.09
CA ALA A 608 23.55 29.11 -36.50
C ALA A 608 23.71 29.06 -34.96
N LEU A 609 23.15 28.04 -34.28
CA LEU A 609 23.08 27.96 -32.82
C LEU A 609 24.46 27.68 -32.24
N ASN A 610 25.10 28.70 -31.68
CA ASN A 610 26.46 28.64 -31.14
C ASN A 610 26.52 28.76 -29.61
N SER A 611 25.41 29.15 -28.96
CA SER A 611 25.33 29.35 -27.51
C SER A 611 24.04 28.79 -26.91
N LEU A 612 24.17 28.01 -25.83
CA LEU A 612 23.06 27.44 -25.07
C LEU A 612 23.28 27.67 -23.57
N GLY A 613 22.28 28.27 -22.91
CA GLY A 613 22.27 28.52 -21.47
C GLY A 613 22.08 27.25 -20.64
N ARG A 614 22.49 27.31 -19.36
CA ARG A 614 22.46 26.18 -18.43
C ARG A 614 21.06 25.60 -18.22
N THR A 615 20.98 24.28 -18.11
CA THR A 615 19.75 23.50 -17.88
C THR A 615 19.82 22.60 -16.64
N ASN A 616 20.86 22.69 -15.81
CA ASN A 616 21.07 21.84 -14.64
C ASN A 616 19.99 21.92 -13.53
N THR A 617 19.05 22.87 -13.60
CA THR A 617 17.90 23.00 -12.70
C THR A 617 16.61 22.39 -13.26
N THR A 618 16.69 21.62 -14.35
CA THR A 618 15.54 21.12 -15.13
C THR A 618 15.51 19.59 -15.23
N VAL A 619 14.46 19.05 -15.85
CA VAL A 619 14.27 17.61 -16.13
C VAL A 619 14.42 17.27 -17.61
N VAL A 620 15.33 17.94 -18.34
CA VAL A 620 15.52 17.69 -19.78
C VAL A 620 16.00 16.27 -20.01
N SER A 621 15.14 15.46 -20.66
CA SER A 621 15.45 14.12 -21.13
C SER A 621 15.76 14.06 -22.63
N GLU A 622 15.55 15.14 -23.36
CA GLU A 622 15.75 15.21 -24.81
C GLU A 622 16.45 16.51 -25.23
N TYR A 623 17.65 16.40 -25.80
CA TYR A 623 18.38 17.48 -26.44
C TYR A 623 18.51 17.20 -27.94
N HIS A 624 17.69 17.83 -28.76
CA HIS A 624 17.77 17.74 -30.22
C HIS A 624 18.67 18.88 -30.72
N LEU A 625 19.97 18.62 -30.90
CA LEU A 625 21.03 19.60 -31.23
C LEU A 625 21.87 19.17 -32.46
N MET A 626 21.31 18.30 -33.30
CA MET A 626 21.93 17.86 -34.55
C MET A 626 22.07 19.04 -35.52
N ASP A 627 23.21 19.12 -36.20
CA ASP A 627 23.62 20.19 -37.12
C ASP A 627 23.47 21.61 -36.54
N THR A 628 23.96 21.78 -35.32
CA THR A 628 24.12 23.09 -34.65
C THR A 628 25.57 23.55 -34.65
N ALA A 629 25.80 24.87 -34.58
CA ALA A 629 27.14 25.46 -34.46
C ALA A 629 27.70 25.45 -33.01
N LEU A 630 27.20 24.57 -32.14
CA LEU A 630 27.63 24.49 -30.75
C LEU A 630 29.09 24.03 -30.65
N SER A 631 29.90 24.80 -29.93
CA SER A 631 31.30 24.44 -29.69
C SER A 631 31.42 23.14 -28.88
N ALA A 632 32.55 22.44 -28.98
CA ALA A 632 32.77 21.21 -28.19
C ALA A 632 32.69 21.46 -26.67
N ALA A 633 33.12 22.64 -26.20
CA ALA A 633 32.95 23.06 -24.81
C ALA A 633 31.49 23.39 -24.44
N SER A 634 30.67 23.83 -25.41
CA SER A 634 29.23 24.00 -25.22
C SER A 634 28.52 22.64 -25.07
N ILE A 635 28.93 21.63 -25.84
CA ILE A 635 28.43 20.26 -25.72
C ILE A 635 28.90 19.58 -24.43
N ASP A 636 30.15 19.82 -24.00
CA ASP A 636 30.63 19.37 -22.68
C ASP A 636 29.70 19.84 -21.55
N GLN A 637 29.17 21.06 -21.68
CA GLN A 637 28.21 21.62 -20.74
C GLN A 637 26.83 20.95 -20.82
N VAL A 638 26.34 20.63 -22.02
CA VAL A 638 25.08 19.87 -22.19
C VAL A 638 25.16 18.51 -21.49
N TYR A 639 26.28 17.78 -21.61
CA TYR A 639 26.47 16.53 -20.88
C TYR A 639 26.53 16.72 -19.36
N ALA A 640 27.14 17.81 -18.88
CA ALA A 640 27.18 18.11 -17.44
C ALA A 640 25.78 18.43 -16.87
N ASP A 641 24.99 19.23 -17.58
CA ASP A 641 23.63 19.58 -17.16
C ASP A 641 22.69 18.35 -17.27
N ALA A 642 22.83 17.53 -18.32
CA ALA A 642 22.12 16.25 -18.45
C ALA A 642 22.42 15.29 -17.28
N VAL A 643 23.67 15.22 -16.80
CA VAL A 643 24.02 14.42 -15.61
C VAL A 643 23.36 14.97 -14.35
N ALA A 644 23.27 16.30 -14.20
CA ALA A 644 22.65 16.93 -13.04
C ALA A 644 21.16 16.60 -12.88
N THR A 645 20.43 16.36 -13.98
CA THR A 645 18.99 15.97 -13.95
C THR A 645 18.69 14.66 -13.21
N ASN A 646 19.69 13.78 -13.05
CA ASN A 646 19.54 12.40 -12.57
C ASN A 646 18.56 11.50 -13.36
N ILE A 647 18.14 11.91 -14.57
CA ILE A 647 17.25 11.13 -15.44
C ILE A 647 17.96 9.90 -16.03
N TRP A 648 17.16 8.86 -16.29
CA TRP A 648 17.52 7.64 -17.02
C TRP A 648 16.83 7.58 -18.38
N ASN A 649 17.46 6.90 -19.34
CA ASN A 649 16.94 6.67 -20.69
C ASN A 649 16.57 7.96 -21.47
N GLY A 650 17.36 9.03 -21.31
CA GLY A 650 17.24 10.23 -22.14
C GLY A 650 17.99 10.12 -23.47
N SER A 651 17.91 11.17 -24.29
CA SER A 651 18.56 11.25 -25.60
C SER A 651 19.25 12.60 -25.84
N ILE A 652 20.42 12.55 -26.45
CA ILE A 652 21.14 13.71 -26.98
C ILE A 652 21.50 13.39 -28.44
N TRP A 653 21.06 14.23 -29.36
CA TRP A 653 21.43 14.20 -30.78
C TRP A 653 22.29 15.42 -31.08
N SER A 654 23.55 15.27 -31.53
CA SER A 654 24.41 16.40 -31.88
C SER A 654 25.62 15.96 -32.72
N SER A 655 25.88 16.64 -33.85
CA SER A 655 27.02 16.38 -34.76
C SER A 655 28.40 16.74 -34.17
N ASN A 656 28.46 16.99 -32.87
CA ASN A 656 29.66 17.32 -32.10
C ASN A 656 29.61 16.55 -30.78
N SER A 657 30.59 15.69 -30.55
CA SER A 657 30.66 14.80 -29.38
C SER A 657 31.27 15.43 -28.12
N GLY A 658 31.60 16.72 -28.15
CA GLY A 658 32.28 17.43 -27.07
C GLY A 658 33.79 17.17 -27.05
N THR A 659 34.43 17.41 -25.91
CA THR A 659 35.88 17.16 -25.72
C THR A 659 36.14 15.94 -24.83
N ALA A 660 37.40 15.77 -24.41
CA ALA A 660 37.76 14.82 -23.36
C ALA A 660 37.17 15.20 -21.98
N ALA A 661 36.85 16.48 -21.74
CA ALA A 661 36.40 16.96 -20.44
C ALA A 661 35.06 16.34 -19.99
N SER A 662 34.15 16.08 -20.92
CA SER A 662 32.86 15.44 -20.62
C SER A 662 32.86 13.91 -20.68
N ALA A 663 34.02 13.25 -20.86
CA ALA A 663 34.08 11.79 -20.95
C ALA A 663 33.45 11.06 -19.74
N ALA A 664 33.66 11.60 -18.52
CA ALA A 664 33.00 11.09 -17.32
C ALA A 664 31.48 11.31 -17.32
N ASN A 665 31.00 12.41 -17.93
CA ASN A 665 29.57 12.69 -18.04
C ASN A 665 28.91 11.78 -19.08
N ARG A 666 29.50 11.62 -20.28
CA ARG A 666 29.05 10.69 -21.31
C ARG A 666 28.94 9.26 -20.77
N ALA A 667 29.97 8.77 -20.07
CA ALA A 667 29.95 7.45 -19.42
C ALA A 667 28.85 7.33 -18.35
N THR A 668 28.63 8.40 -17.56
CA THR A 668 27.55 8.45 -16.55
C THR A 668 26.16 8.37 -17.19
N LEU A 669 25.95 9.06 -18.32
CA LEU A 669 24.69 9.05 -19.06
C LEU A 669 24.44 7.69 -19.73
N GLN A 670 25.46 7.11 -20.37
CA GLN A 670 25.40 5.76 -20.96
C GLN A 670 25.09 4.69 -19.89
N ALA A 671 25.69 4.78 -18.69
CA ALA A 671 25.35 3.90 -17.57
C ALA A 671 23.91 4.07 -17.05
N ARG A 672 23.29 5.23 -17.29
CA ARG A 672 21.87 5.52 -17.05
C ARG A 672 20.98 5.22 -18.26
N GLY A 673 21.49 4.53 -19.29
CA GLY A 673 20.75 4.10 -20.47
C GLY A 673 20.48 5.20 -21.51
N TRP A 674 21.19 6.33 -21.48
CA TRP A 674 20.99 7.41 -22.45
C TRP A 674 21.48 7.04 -23.86
N THR A 675 20.71 7.46 -24.87
CA THR A 675 21.13 7.43 -26.28
C THR A 675 21.94 8.69 -26.58
N LEU A 676 23.22 8.51 -26.92
CA LEU A 676 24.06 9.59 -27.44
C LEU A 676 24.23 9.35 -28.95
N SER A 677 23.62 10.20 -29.77
CA SER A 677 23.71 10.16 -31.23
C SER A 677 24.62 11.29 -31.71
N GLU A 678 25.81 10.89 -32.14
CA GLU A 678 26.84 11.71 -32.78
C GLU A 678 26.66 11.72 -34.30
#